data_AF-A0A8T1ZFA3-F1
#
_entry.id   AF-A0A8T1ZFA3-F1
#
_cell.length_a   1.000
_cell.length_b   1.000
_cell.length_c   1.000
_cell.angle_alpha   90.00
_cell.angle_beta   90.00
_cell.angle_gamma   90.00
#
_symmetry.space_group_name_H-M   'P 1'
#
loop_
_entity.id
_entity.type
_entity.pdbx_description
1 polymer ?
#
loop_
_entity_poly.entity_id
_entity_poly.type
_entity_poly.pdbx_seq_one_letter_code
_entity_poly.pdbx_strand_id
1 'polypeptide(L)'
;MTNAQTKINKIQEEIEYHHAAIHPSFSRMATLKREMVLAHREEESFWSQKSRHGWLHSGDKNTKYFHASVKAERNKNGLDKLIDEDGSTHCSEASKGDVAARYFNKLFSSSYPVEADHQFFQDFVPRVTADMNESLCAAVSKDEVKATVFSIKPSSAPGADGMTGCFFQQYWDIVGEQVTTEVLDFFKFGVFQKEWNLTQLCLIPKKINATAMVDLRPISLCSVMYKIISKILVARLKPFLSDIVSPSQSAFVEERLISDNILIAHEVVHGLRTHDATSKEFMAIKTDMSKAFDRVEWSYLRALLSALGFNDVWVDLVMTCVTTVSYSVLINGHAFGLVEPQRGLRQGDPLSPFLFVLCTEGLSHLLYKAELDGRINGLQFSPHGPSINHLLFADDTLFVCKAEVSQCDTIQEILDIYGRATGQIINKEKSSITFGAKVDDALKLSVQNKLMITNEGGAGTYLGLPECFSGSKTDMLEYINDRLKNKLSGWFARTLSQRGKEILIKSVAMAMPVYAMSCFKLPKSTCSALSGAISSFWWSTMENNKKIHWVAWDKMCLPKDLGGFGFKDIEVFNQALLAKQAWRLLHNPSCLFSLFFKSRYFVNSHFLQATVGSRPSFAWKSILHGRLLLEKGLRLCIGDGASTSVWTGQWILDCRLRAPLMKNILVDLDLMVQELIDPASKTWDPDILQELFFQRDIDLICKIKPVLSSQDFWIWLHNKSGEYSVRSGYWLASRDQNCELFQSAAALPSLNPIKELIWTALAPSKIKVFMWKAVSGAIPVAEKLASRGISLDQRCQVCGLEGESINHLLFICTLARQVWALADIPSPENSFGGHSVYHNLHFILKLAKSSTDMIAKIHEDASEWFLAQQVEEEAAVKDLKHSQVSKGSWKPPERPWLKCNLASTWDKANRVGGAAWVLRNSFGVVLLHSRKSFALVDSKDEADLQCWLWTIESMCSLKIRYVIFAVEANDLLKAVSRPAAWSSFKLQSEVISKALDSVLLWKLRKEDRKANRGALLIAKSVTLEDRRQSYVASGYPFWLKDLFTEEMCVA
;
A
#
# COMPACT_ATOMS: atom_id res chain seq x y z
N MET A 1 40.33 2.09 5.27
CA MET A 1 39.96 1.20 6.39
C MET A 1 39.87 2.03 7.67
N THR A 2 38.90 1.75 8.54
CA THR A 2 38.74 2.43 9.84
C THR A 2 39.76 1.86 10.85
N ASN A 3 40.14 2.62 11.88
CA ASN A 3 41.01 2.10 12.96
C ASN A 3 40.40 0.87 13.65
N ALA A 4 39.06 0.76 13.69
CA ALA A 4 38.34 -0.38 14.25
C ALA A 4 38.42 -1.62 13.34
N GLN A 5 38.27 -1.49 12.01
CA GLN A 5 38.44 -2.61 11.07
C GLN A 5 39.86 -3.18 11.11
N THR A 6 40.88 -2.33 11.19
CA THR A 6 42.28 -2.77 11.32
C THR A 6 42.52 -3.50 12.64
N LYS A 7 41.84 -3.10 13.71
CA LYS A 7 41.90 -3.74 15.03
C LYS A 7 41.17 -5.09 15.03
N ILE A 8 40.01 -5.20 14.36
CA ILE A 8 39.28 -6.46 14.16
C ILE A 8 40.16 -7.46 13.40
N ASN A 9 40.77 -7.05 12.28
CA ASN A 9 41.62 -7.94 11.49
C ASN A 9 42.83 -8.45 12.29
N LYS A 10 43.47 -7.60 13.11
CA LYS A 10 44.58 -8.03 13.99
C LYS A 10 44.15 -8.99 15.09
N ILE A 11 42.98 -8.76 15.71
CA ILE A 11 42.44 -9.66 16.73
C ILE A 11 42.07 -11.01 16.10
N GLN A 12 41.56 -11.00 14.87
CA GLN A 12 41.25 -12.21 14.09
C GLN A 12 42.52 -13.03 13.82
N GLU A 13 43.60 -12.39 13.35
CA GLU A 13 44.91 -13.01 13.13
C GLU A 13 45.51 -13.60 14.42
N GLU A 14 45.40 -12.89 15.57
CA GLU A 14 45.86 -13.42 16.86
C GLU A 14 45.03 -14.61 17.35
N ILE A 15 43.71 -14.60 17.12
CA ILE A 15 42.83 -15.73 17.45
C ILE A 15 43.19 -16.94 16.59
N GLU A 16 43.45 -16.76 15.30
CA GLU A 16 43.88 -17.81 14.38
C GLU A 16 45.26 -18.36 14.75
N TYR A 17 46.21 -17.50 15.13
CA TYR A 17 47.52 -17.91 15.66
C TYR A 17 47.40 -18.77 16.93
N HIS A 18 46.56 -18.37 17.88
CA HIS A 18 46.32 -19.16 19.09
C HIS A 18 45.51 -20.45 18.84
N HIS A 19 44.70 -20.50 17.78
CA HIS A 19 44.04 -21.72 17.32
C HIS A 19 45.01 -22.71 16.66
N ALA A 20 46.06 -22.22 15.98
CA ALA A 20 47.06 -23.03 15.29
C ALA A 20 48.26 -23.44 16.17
N ALA A 21 48.37 -22.90 17.38
CA ALA A 21 49.47 -23.20 18.30
C ALA A 21 49.32 -24.60 18.96
N ILE A 22 50.45 -25.28 19.19
CA ILE A 22 50.52 -26.64 19.77
C ILE A 22 49.95 -26.70 21.20
N HIS A 23 49.99 -25.58 21.94
CA HIS A 23 49.36 -25.43 23.25
C HIS A 23 48.47 -24.17 23.27
N PRO A 24 47.18 -24.28 22.91
CA PRO A 24 46.28 -23.13 22.84
C PRO A 24 45.93 -22.59 24.23
N SER A 25 46.08 -21.28 24.42
CA SER A 25 45.70 -20.59 25.66
C SER A 25 44.23 -20.16 25.60
N PHE A 26 43.35 -20.99 26.16
CA PHE A 26 41.90 -20.75 26.14
C PHE A 26 41.47 -19.47 26.88
N SER A 27 42.20 -19.06 27.92
CA SER A 27 41.93 -17.81 28.64
C SER A 27 42.26 -16.59 27.78
N ARG A 28 43.36 -16.64 27.03
CA ARG A 28 43.74 -15.56 26.09
C ARG A 28 42.75 -15.47 24.94
N MET A 29 42.31 -16.60 24.40
CA MET A 29 41.31 -16.65 23.32
C MET A 29 39.94 -16.12 23.76
N ALA A 30 39.50 -16.45 24.98
CA ALA A 30 38.26 -15.89 25.55
C ALA A 30 38.34 -14.36 25.71
N THR A 31 39.52 -13.85 26.07
CA THR A 31 39.78 -12.41 26.19
C THR A 31 39.77 -11.73 24.82
N LEU A 32 40.48 -12.30 23.84
CA LEU A 32 40.50 -11.80 22.46
C LEU A 32 39.11 -11.80 21.81
N LYS A 33 38.29 -12.83 22.04
CA LYS A 33 36.89 -12.86 21.56
C LYS A 33 36.04 -11.75 22.18
N ARG A 34 36.23 -11.41 23.47
CA ARG A 34 35.56 -10.27 24.10
C ARG A 34 36.03 -8.94 23.51
N GLU A 35 37.33 -8.79 23.28
CA GLU A 35 37.91 -7.61 22.63
C GLU A 35 37.39 -7.46 21.19
N MET A 36 37.19 -8.56 20.47
CA MET A 36 36.59 -8.58 19.13
C MET A 36 35.13 -8.11 19.14
N VAL A 37 34.34 -8.55 20.12
CA VAL A 37 32.94 -8.09 20.30
C VAL A 37 32.90 -6.58 20.60
N LEU A 38 33.84 -6.08 21.42
CA LEU A 38 33.95 -4.65 21.70
C LEU A 38 34.39 -3.86 20.46
N ALA A 39 35.36 -4.36 19.70
CA ALA A 39 35.81 -3.73 18.46
C ALA A 39 34.72 -3.70 17.37
N HIS A 40 33.93 -4.77 17.25
CA HIS A 40 32.74 -4.78 16.39
C HIS A 40 31.66 -3.80 16.87
N ARG A 41 31.45 -3.64 18.18
CA ARG A 41 30.54 -2.61 18.72
C ARG A 41 31.06 -1.18 18.50
N GLU A 42 32.37 -0.96 18.59
CA GLU A 42 33.00 0.33 18.27
C GLU A 42 32.84 0.65 16.78
N GLU A 43 33.02 -0.35 15.91
CA GLU A 43 32.78 -0.21 14.47
C GLU A 43 31.29 0.00 14.14
N GLU A 44 30.39 -0.74 14.78
CA GLU A 44 28.94 -0.58 14.66
C GLU A 44 28.51 0.81 15.16
N SER A 45 29.07 1.30 16.27
CA SER A 45 28.84 2.65 16.80
C SER A 45 29.40 3.74 15.87
N PHE A 46 30.60 3.53 15.32
CA PHE A 46 31.22 4.41 14.33
C PHE A 46 30.37 4.51 13.06
N TRP A 47 29.91 3.38 12.51
CA TRP A 47 29.01 3.36 11.36
C TRP A 47 27.60 3.86 11.70
N SER A 48 27.10 3.64 12.92
CA SER A 48 25.85 4.22 13.41
C SER A 48 25.91 5.75 13.46
N GLN A 49 27.02 6.32 13.98
CA GLN A 49 27.28 7.76 13.97
C GLN A 49 27.48 8.33 12.56
N LYS A 50 28.17 7.61 11.67
CA LYS A 50 28.41 8.04 10.28
C LYS A 50 27.17 7.92 9.39
N SER A 51 26.37 6.86 9.56
CA SER A 51 25.18 6.57 8.76
C SER A 51 23.96 7.39 9.17
N ARG A 52 23.97 8.00 10.36
CA ARG A 52 22.83 8.73 10.96
C ARG A 52 21.52 7.93 10.83
N HIS A 53 21.59 6.60 10.85
CA HIS A 53 20.47 5.73 10.46
C HIS A 53 19.60 5.37 11.66
N GLY A 54 18.53 6.15 11.87
CA GLY A 54 17.49 5.91 12.89
C GLY A 54 16.40 4.93 12.45
N TRP A 55 16.63 4.07 11.45
CA TRP A 55 15.59 3.23 10.85
C TRP A 55 14.88 2.31 11.86
N LEU A 56 15.64 1.75 12.82
CA LEU A 56 15.14 0.88 13.89
C LEU A 56 14.12 1.55 14.82
N HIS A 57 14.11 2.89 14.89
CA HIS A 57 13.21 3.69 15.73
C HIS A 57 12.17 4.47 14.91
N SER A 58 12.46 4.82 13.66
CA SER A 58 11.80 5.92 12.95
C SER A 58 11.22 5.58 11.57
N GLY A 59 11.34 4.33 11.09
CA GLY A 59 10.88 3.94 9.75
C GLY A 59 9.40 4.17 9.48
N ASP A 60 8.57 4.16 10.53
CA ASP A 60 7.11 4.28 10.43
C ASP A 60 6.58 5.70 10.80
N LYS A 61 7.46 6.71 10.98
CA LYS A 61 7.09 8.08 11.44
C LYS A 61 7.57 9.19 10.48
N ASN A 62 6.90 10.35 10.49
CA ASN A 62 7.23 11.52 9.65
C ASN A 62 8.61 12.11 10.00
N THR A 63 9.67 11.60 9.37
CA THR A 63 11.07 11.87 9.75
C THR A 63 11.92 12.31 8.56
N LYS A 64 13.17 12.75 8.82
CA LYS A 64 14.16 13.06 7.76
C LYS A 64 14.35 11.92 6.75
N TYR A 65 14.16 10.66 7.15
CA TYR A 65 14.17 9.52 6.22
C TYR A 65 12.95 9.53 5.29
N PHE A 66 11.75 9.73 5.83
CA PHE A 66 10.53 9.90 5.01
C PHE A 66 10.71 11.06 4.03
N HIS A 67 11.22 12.21 4.49
CA HIS A 67 11.55 13.34 3.61
C HIS A 67 12.67 13.04 2.61
N ALA A 68 13.68 12.23 2.97
CA ALA A 68 14.73 11.80 2.04
C ALA A 68 14.20 10.81 0.99
N SER A 69 13.30 9.91 1.36
CA SER A 69 12.60 9.01 0.44
C SER A 69 11.67 9.80 -0.49
N VAL A 70 10.95 10.80 0.03
CA VAL A 70 10.13 11.71 -0.78
C VAL A 70 11.01 12.56 -1.70
N LYS A 71 12.16 13.04 -1.24
CA LYS A 71 13.14 13.75 -2.07
C LYS A 71 13.75 12.86 -3.15
N ALA A 72 14.10 11.62 -2.83
CA ALA A 72 14.60 10.65 -3.81
C ALA A 72 13.54 10.31 -4.86
N GLU A 73 12.28 10.13 -4.45
CA GLU A 73 11.15 9.89 -5.37
C GLU A 73 10.83 11.14 -6.19
N ARG A 74 10.90 12.35 -5.62
CA ARG A 74 10.77 13.62 -6.33
C ARG A 74 11.89 13.83 -7.35
N ASN A 75 13.13 13.49 -7.00
CA ASN A 75 14.25 13.57 -7.94
C ASN A 75 14.10 12.55 -9.08
N LYS A 76 13.54 11.37 -8.80
CA LYS A 76 13.26 10.35 -9.82
C LYS A 76 12.12 10.73 -10.75
N ASN A 77 11.11 11.44 -10.24
CA ASN A 77 9.93 11.88 -10.99
C ASN A 77 10.07 13.31 -11.54
N GLY A 78 11.16 14.01 -11.21
CA GLY A 78 11.46 15.35 -11.67
C GLY A 78 11.74 15.36 -13.17
N LEU A 79 11.17 16.33 -13.88
CA LEU A 79 11.45 16.55 -15.28
C LEU A 79 12.71 17.39 -15.40
N ASP A 80 13.86 16.78 -15.67
CA ASP A 80 15.13 17.50 -15.84
C ASP A 80 15.12 18.34 -17.13
N LYS A 81 14.68 17.73 -18.23
CA LYS A 81 14.60 18.36 -19.55
C LYS A 81 13.38 17.87 -20.33
N LEU A 82 12.88 18.71 -21.22
CA LEU A 82 11.80 18.38 -22.15
C LEU A 82 12.22 18.75 -23.58
N ILE A 83 11.99 17.84 -24.53
CA ILE A 83 12.27 18.05 -25.96
C ILE A 83 10.96 18.42 -26.64
N ASP A 84 10.96 19.49 -27.43
CA ASP A 84 9.79 19.93 -28.21
C ASP A 84 9.69 19.23 -29.58
N GLU A 85 8.64 19.56 -30.35
CA GLU A 85 8.40 18.96 -31.69
C GLU A 85 9.51 19.29 -32.69
N ASP A 86 10.23 20.39 -32.50
CA ASP A 86 11.33 20.86 -33.36
C ASP A 86 12.70 20.24 -32.96
N GLY A 87 12.72 19.37 -31.95
CA GLY A 87 13.93 18.71 -31.45
C GLY A 87 14.78 19.57 -30.50
N SER A 88 14.29 20.74 -30.10
CA SER A 88 14.98 21.65 -29.17
C SER A 88 14.80 21.20 -27.73
N THR A 89 15.89 21.26 -26.94
CA THR A 89 15.89 20.83 -25.53
C THR A 89 15.66 22.01 -24.59
N HIS A 90 14.67 21.87 -23.72
CA HIS A 90 14.25 22.85 -22.73
C HIS A 90 14.55 22.36 -21.32
N CYS A 91 15.40 23.08 -20.58
CA CYS A 91 15.81 22.71 -19.22
C CYS A 91 15.18 23.58 -18.12
N SER A 92 14.83 24.84 -18.43
CA SER A 92 14.23 25.75 -17.45
C SER A 92 12.77 25.37 -17.16
N GLU A 93 12.31 25.59 -15.92
CA GLU A 93 10.91 25.30 -15.55
C GLU A 93 9.91 26.08 -16.42
N ALA A 94 10.17 27.36 -16.67
CA ALA A 94 9.33 28.20 -17.51
C ALA A 94 9.26 27.70 -18.96
N SER A 95 10.42 27.42 -19.58
CA SER A 95 10.43 26.95 -20.97
C SER A 95 9.82 25.55 -21.13
N LYS A 96 10.00 24.66 -20.13
CA LYS A 96 9.27 23.37 -20.05
C LYS A 96 7.76 23.60 -19.93
N GLY A 97 7.34 24.56 -19.11
CA GLY A 97 5.94 24.98 -18.96
C GLY A 97 5.32 25.45 -20.27
N ASP A 98 6.03 26.29 -21.03
CA ASP A 98 5.56 26.81 -22.32
C ASP A 98 5.41 25.71 -23.38
N VAL A 99 6.36 24.77 -23.44
CA VAL A 99 6.26 23.59 -24.32
C VAL A 99 5.03 22.77 -23.95
N ALA A 100 4.81 22.50 -22.66
CA ALA A 100 3.68 21.71 -22.21
C ALA A 100 2.34 22.44 -22.46
N ALA A 101 2.25 23.74 -22.21
CA ALA A 101 1.05 24.54 -22.47
C ALA A 101 0.71 24.58 -23.97
N ARG A 102 1.69 24.82 -24.85
CA ARG A 102 1.50 24.76 -26.31
C ARG A 102 1.01 23.39 -26.76
N TYR A 103 1.59 22.33 -26.22
CA TYR A 103 1.21 20.96 -26.53
C TYR A 103 -0.27 20.67 -26.17
N PHE A 104 -0.70 21.04 -24.96
CA PHE A 104 -2.09 20.82 -24.53
C PHE A 104 -3.09 21.74 -25.22
N ASN A 105 -2.73 22.99 -25.52
CA ASN A 105 -3.55 23.88 -26.35
C ASN A 105 -3.85 23.23 -27.71
N LYS A 106 -2.81 22.75 -28.41
CA LYS A 106 -2.97 22.05 -29.70
C LYS A 106 -3.77 20.75 -29.56
N LEU A 107 -3.56 19.98 -28.48
CA LEU A 107 -4.25 18.71 -28.26
C LEU A 107 -5.75 18.90 -28.01
N PHE A 108 -6.12 19.89 -27.21
CA PHE A 108 -7.50 20.16 -26.80
C PHE A 108 -8.23 21.16 -27.70
N SER A 109 -7.62 21.67 -28.78
CA SER A 109 -8.37 22.38 -29.83
C SER A 109 -9.27 21.40 -30.59
N SER A 110 -10.52 21.80 -30.85
CA SER A 110 -11.49 21.00 -31.59
C SER A 110 -11.09 20.87 -33.06
N SER A 111 -11.45 19.75 -33.69
CA SER A 111 -11.43 19.64 -35.16
C SER A 111 -12.70 20.17 -35.84
N TYR A 112 -13.64 20.73 -35.07
CA TYR A 112 -14.92 21.28 -35.54
C TYR A 112 -15.73 20.29 -36.40
N PRO A 113 -16.11 19.11 -35.86
CA PRO A 113 -16.97 18.19 -36.59
C PRO A 113 -18.32 18.86 -36.93
N VAL A 114 -18.85 18.59 -38.11
CA VAL A 114 -20.11 19.18 -38.59
C VAL A 114 -21.30 18.34 -38.12
N GLU A 115 -22.51 18.93 -38.05
CA GLU A 115 -23.72 18.18 -37.64
C GLU A 115 -23.98 16.92 -38.50
N ALA A 116 -23.57 16.96 -39.78
CA ALA A 116 -23.64 15.80 -40.67
C ALA A 116 -22.84 14.59 -40.15
N ASP A 117 -21.76 14.80 -39.39
CA ASP A 117 -20.95 13.72 -38.81
C ASP A 117 -21.71 12.96 -37.71
N HIS A 118 -22.84 13.46 -37.22
CA HIS A 118 -23.66 12.83 -36.17
C HIS A 118 -24.94 12.14 -36.70
N GLN A 119 -25.17 12.16 -38.03
CA GLN A 119 -26.41 11.60 -38.61
C GLN A 119 -26.57 10.10 -38.39
N PHE A 120 -25.49 9.36 -38.10
CA PHE A 120 -25.57 7.94 -37.80
C PHE A 120 -26.33 7.62 -36.51
N PHE A 121 -26.62 8.63 -35.67
CA PHE A 121 -27.46 8.47 -34.48
C PHE A 121 -28.97 8.45 -34.75
N GLN A 122 -29.43 8.69 -35.99
CA GLN A 122 -30.86 8.77 -36.30
C GLN A 122 -31.63 7.48 -35.98
N ASP A 123 -31.00 6.32 -36.20
CA ASP A 123 -31.59 5.00 -35.89
C ASP A 123 -31.12 4.44 -34.53
N PHE A 124 -30.49 5.28 -33.70
CA PHE A 124 -29.98 4.86 -32.40
C PHE A 124 -31.14 4.67 -31.42
N VAL A 125 -31.36 3.43 -30.98
CA VAL A 125 -32.44 3.11 -30.04
C VAL A 125 -32.12 3.71 -28.66
N PRO A 126 -32.97 4.60 -28.11
CA PRO A 126 -32.79 5.14 -26.77
C PRO A 126 -32.82 4.02 -25.73
N ARG A 127 -31.90 4.08 -24.76
CA ARG A 127 -31.77 3.08 -23.68
C ARG A 127 -32.11 3.65 -22.31
N VAL A 128 -32.03 4.97 -22.16
CA VAL A 128 -32.44 5.66 -20.93
C VAL A 128 -33.96 5.83 -20.97
N THR A 129 -34.64 5.21 -20.01
CA THR A 129 -36.10 5.27 -19.91
C THR A 129 -36.57 6.54 -19.19
N ALA A 130 -37.88 6.81 -19.24
CA ALA A 130 -38.48 7.92 -18.50
C ALA A 130 -38.24 7.79 -16.98
N ASP A 131 -38.40 6.59 -16.42
CA ASP A 131 -38.16 6.30 -14.99
C ASP A 131 -36.69 6.53 -14.59
N MET A 132 -35.75 6.14 -15.46
CA MET A 132 -34.33 6.45 -15.25
C MET A 132 -34.09 7.96 -15.23
N ASN A 133 -34.66 8.70 -16.19
CA ASN A 133 -34.56 10.16 -16.24
C ASN A 133 -35.17 10.84 -15.01
N GLU A 134 -36.31 10.36 -14.50
CA GLU A 134 -36.90 10.88 -13.26
C GLU A 134 -35.93 10.72 -12.08
N SER A 135 -35.29 9.55 -11.95
CA SER A 135 -34.29 9.31 -10.91
C SER A 135 -33.02 10.15 -11.09
N LEU A 136 -32.54 10.32 -12.32
CA LEU A 136 -31.33 11.09 -12.64
C LEU A 136 -31.54 12.59 -12.34
N CYS A 137 -32.69 13.13 -12.70
CA CYS A 137 -33.05 14.54 -12.58
C CYS A 137 -33.72 14.89 -11.23
N ALA A 138 -33.89 13.94 -10.31
CA ALA A 138 -34.47 14.18 -8.99
C ALA A 138 -33.72 15.29 -8.21
N ALA A 139 -34.40 16.04 -7.34
CA ALA A 139 -33.75 17.08 -6.55
C ALA A 139 -32.65 16.49 -5.64
N VAL A 140 -31.47 17.12 -5.61
CA VAL A 140 -30.36 16.71 -4.72
C VAL A 140 -30.71 17.07 -3.28
N SER A 141 -30.43 16.16 -2.34
CA SER A 141 -30.67 16.37 -0.91
C SER A 141 -29.42 16.80 -0.15
N LYS A 142 -29.58 17.46 1.00
CA LYS A 142 -28.45 17.84 1.87
C LYS A 142 -27.67 16.61 2.36
N ASP A 143 -28.37 15.50 2.62
CA ASP A 143 -27.75 14.25 3.06
C ASP A 143 -26.93 13.60 1.95
N GLU A 144 -27.40 13.67 0.70
CA GLU A 144 -26.66 13.21 -0.49
C GLU A 144 -25.34 13.98 -0.66
N VAL A 145 -25.37 15.31 -0.46
CA VAL A 145 -24.16 16.14 -0.51
C VAL A 145 -23.18 15.74 0.60
N LYS A 146 -23.66 15.65 1.85
CA LYS A 146 -22.81 15.27 3.00
C LYS A 146 -22.22 13.88 2.80
N ALA A 147 -23.02 12.89 2.43
CA ALA A 147 -22.55 11.54 2.16
C ALA A 147 -21.46 11.54 1.06
N THR A 148 -21.63 12.36 0.02
CA THR A 148 -20.65 12.50 -1.05
C THR A 148 -19.33 13.08 -0.56
N VAL A 149 -19.36 14.14 0.26
CA VAL A 149 -18.15 14.76 0.85
C VAL A 149 -17.37 13.75 1.68
N PHE A 150 -18.05 12.97 2.52
CA PHE A 150 -17.43 11.95 3.37
C PHE A 150 -16.99 10.70 2.58
N SER A 151 -17.48 10.51 1.35
CA SER A 151 -16.98 9.47 0.44
C SER A 151 -15.66 9.85 -0.25
N ILE A 152 -15.27 11.13 -0.26
CA ILE A 152 -14.01 11.59 -0.87
C ILE A 152 -12.84 11.16 0.02
N LYS A 153 -11.78 10.61 -0.58
CA LYS A 153 -10.61 10.18 0.19
C LYS A 153 -9.96 11.40 0.87
N PRO A 154 -9.81 11.45 2.21
CA PRO A 154 -9.31 12.64 2.91
C PRO A 154 -7.92 13.07 2.42
N SER A 155 -7.08 12.09 2.08
CA SER A 155 -5.69 12.27 1.65
C SER A 155 -5.51 12.45 0.13
N SER A 156 -6.58 12.64 -0.65
CA SER A 156 -6.44 12.87 -2.10
C SER A 156 -5.75 14.21 -2.37
N ALA A 157 -4.94 14.27 -3.43
CA ALA A 157 -4.30 15.52 -3.84
C ALA A 157 -5.35 16.62 -4.10
N PRO A 158 -5.11 17.86 -3.62
CA PRO A 158 -6.02 18.98 -3.79
C PRO A 158 -6.01 19.49 -5.24
N GLY A 159 -6.97 20.35 -5.57
CA GLY A 159 -6.96 21.12 -6.82
C GLY A 159 -6.10 22.39 -6.70
N ALA A 160 -6.34 23.36 -7.57
CA ALA A 160 -5.64 24.65 -7.57
C ALA A 160 -5.82 25.46 -6.27
N ASP A 161 -6.92 25.22 -5.54
CA ASP A 161 -7.26 25.84 -4.26
C ASP A 161 -6.41 25.34 -3.07
N GLY A 162 -5.68 24.23 -3.24
CA GLY A 162 -4.90 23.61 -2.17
C GLY A 162 -5.72 22.91 -1.09
N MET A 163 -7.05 22.88 -1.21
CA MET A 163 -7.95 22.30 -0.18
C MET A 163 -8.13 20.80 -0.42
N THR A 164 -7.91 20.01 0.63
CA THR A 164 -8.02 18.54 0.58
C THR A 164 -9.38 18.06 1.06
N GLY A 165 -9.76 16.82 0.75
CA GLY A 165 -11.00 16.22 1.29
C GLY A 165 -11.02 16.20 2.83
N CYS A 166 -9.85 16.08 3.47
CA CYS A 166 -9.71 16.16 4.92
C CYS A 166 -10.20 17.50 5.50
N PHE A 167 -9.94 18.61 4.81
CA PHE A 167 -10.39 19.93 5.24
C PHE A 167 -11.93 19.99 5.34
N PHE A 168 -12.63 19.59 4.28
CA PHE A 168 -14.10 19.62 4.23
C PHE A 168 -14.73 18.66 5.25
N GLN A 169 -14.12 17.50 5.48
CA GLN A 169 -14.64 16.51 6.44
C GLN A 169 -14.43 16.94 7.90
N GLN A 170 -13.26 17.51 8.21
CA GLN A 170 -12.93 17.92 9.57
C GLN A 170 -13.65 19.20 9.99
N TYR A 171 -13.84 20.14 9.07
CA TYR A 171 -14.48 21.43 9.34
C TYR A 171 -15.91 21.50 8.79
N TRP A 172 -16.57 20.35 8.63
CA TRP A 172 -17.93 20.27 8.07
C TRP A 172 -18.94 21.12 8.84
N ASP A 173 -18.80 21.21 10.16
CA ASP A 173 -19.69 22.02 11.01
C ASP A 173 -19.56 23.53 10.72
N ILE A 174 -18.47 23.97 10.08
CA ILE A 174 -18.22 25.36 9.71
C ILE A 174 -18.58 25.61 8.23
N VAL A 175 -18.07 24.77 7.32
CA VAL A 175 -18.20 25.01 5.86
C VAL A 175 -19.39 24.28 5.23
N GLY A 176 -19.97 23.29 5.92
CA GLY A 176 -20.93 22.34 5.35
C GLY A 176 -22.22 22.98 4.86
N GLU A 177 -22.73 24.00 5.55
CA GLU A 177 -23.93 24.71 5.12
C GLU A 177 -23.70 25.45 3.79
N GLN A 178 -22.62 26.23 3.70
CA GLN A 178 -22.27 26.96 2.48
C GLN A 178 -21.98 25.99 1.32
N VAL A 179 -21.17 24.96 1.55
CA VAL A 179 -20.88 23.93 0.53
C VAL A 179 -22.15 23.28 0.03
N THR A 180 -23.11 22.99 0.91
CA THR A 180 -24.37 22.37 0.53
C THR A 180 -25.21 23.31 -0.35
N THR A 181 -25.37 24.57 0.05
CA THR A 181 -26.12 25.56 -0.74
C THR A 181 -25.54 25.70 -2.14
N GLU A 182 -24.23 25.88 -2.24
CA GLU A 182 -23.52 26.03 -3.52
C GLU A 182 -23.66 24.80 -4.44
N VAL A 183 -23.61 23.59 -3.87
CA VAL A 183 -23.84 22.36 -4.65
C VAL A 183 -25.29 22.27 -5.11
N LEU A 184 -26.27 22.58 -4.26
CA LEU A 184 -27.68 22.57 -4.63
C LEU A 184 -28.00 23.60 -5.72
N ASP A 185 -27.39 24.78 -5.64
CA ASP A 185 -27.55 25.83 -6.65
C ASP A 185 -27.02 25.37 -8.01
N PHE A 186 -25.91 24.63 -8.07
CA PHE A 186 -25.46 24.02 -9.31
C PHE A 186 -26.51 23.07 -9.91
N PHE A 187 -27.10 22.17 -9.12
CA PHE A 187 -28.11 21.23 -9.64
C PHE A 187 -29.43 21.90 -10.02
N LYS A 188 -29.70 23.11 -9.50
CA LYS A 188 -30.89 23.88 -9.82
C LYS A 188 -30.72 24.80 -11.03
N PHE A 189 -29.56 25.46 -11.15
CA PHE A 189 -29.32 26.50 -12.15
C PHE A 189 -28.32 26.10 -13.23
N GLY A 190 -27.57 25.02 -13.03
CA GLY A 190 -26.58 24.51 -13.97
C GLY A 190 -25.30 25.34 -14.07
N VAL A 191 -24.97 26.14 -13.05
CA VAL A 191 -23.81 27.05 -13.03
C VAL A 191 -23.04 26.95 -11.71
N PHE A 192 -21.71 27.03 -11.76
CA PHE A 192 -20.83 27.13 -10.58
C PHE A 192 -19.70 28.15 -10.82
N GLN A 193 -18.96 28.51 -9.76
CA GLN A 193 -17.81 29.41 -9.84
C GLN A 193 -16.69 28.83 -10.72
N LYS A 194 -16.07 29.66 -11.58
CA LYS A 194 -15.05 29.23 -12.55
C LYS A 194 -13.85 28.57 -11.88
N GLU A 195 -13.49 29.05 -10.70
CA GLU A 195 -12.37 28.59 -9.88
C GLU A 195 -12.52 27.11 -9.49
N TRP A 196 -13.75 26.60 -9.35
CA TRP A 196 -13.97 25.20 -8.98
C TRP A 196 -13.62 24.25 -10.12
N ASN A 197 -13.75 24.70 -11.36
CA ASN A 197 -13.40 23.91 -12.55
C ASN A 197 -12.01 24.23 -13.10
N LEU A 198 -11.23 25.07 -12.43
CA LEU A 198 -9.81 25.24 -12.70
C LEU A 198 -9.05 24.00 -12.25
N THR A 199 -8.46 23.28 -13.21
CA THR A 199 -7.82 21.98 -13.01
C THR A 199 -6.31 22.09 -13.25
N GLN A 200 -5.50 21.48 -12.39
CA GLN A 200 -4.06 21.41 -12.59
C GLN A 200 -3.67 20.07 -13.23
N LEU A 201 -2.93 20.09 -14.34
CA LEU A 201 -2.42 18.91 -15.02
C LEU A 201 -1.07 18.50 -14.44
N CYS A 202 -1.05 17.44 -13.64
CA CYS A 202 0.16 16.81 -13.14
C CYS A 202 0.70 15.80 -14.16
N LEU A 203 1.97 15.91 -14.53
CA LEU A 203 2.60 15.04 -15.53
C LEU A 203 3.31 13.87 -14.84
N ILE A 204 2.87 12.63 -15.11
CA ILE A 204 3.47 11.41 -14.59
C ILE A 204 4.28 10.72 -15.70
N PRO A 205 5.58 10.44 -15.50
CA PRO A 205 6.39 9.69 -16.47
C PRO A 205 5.86 8.27 -16.73
N LYS A 206 5.66 7.90 -18.01
CA LYS A 206 5.31 6.53 -18.43
C LYS A 206 6.51 5.59 -18.40
N LYS A 207 7.72 6.14 -18.56
CA LYS A 207 8.99 5.41 -18.58
C LYS A 207 10.04 6.14 -17.74
N ILE A 208 11.08 5.42 -17.36
CA ILE A 208 12.25 6.01 -16.67
C ILE A 208 12.94 6.97 -17.64
N ASN A 209 13.34 8.14 -17.15
CA ASN A 209 13.98 9.21 -17.95
C ASN A 209 13.09 9.68 -19.12
N ALA A 210 11.83 10.01 -18.86
CA ALA A 210 10.94 10.60 -19.86
C ALA A 210 11.46 11.99 -20.30
N THR A 211 11.64 12.18 -21.61
CA THR A 211 12.21 13.42 -22.17
C THR A 211 11.28 14.13 -23.14
N ALA A 212 10.15 13.53 -23.53
CA ALA A 212 9.19 14.11 -24.47
C ALA A 212 7.77 14.11 -23.90
N MET A 213 6.90 15.02 -24.36
CA MET A 213 5.51 15.11 -23.87
C MET A 213 4.71 13.81 -24.07
N VAL A 214 5.00 13.05 -25.12
CA VAL A 214 4.37 11.75 -25.39
C VAL A 214 4.70 10.68 -24.34
N ASP A 215 5.85 10.83 -23.67
CA ASP A 215 6.31 9.95 -22.60
C ASP A 215 5.64 10.27 -21.25
N LEU A 216 4.84 11.33 -21.19
CA LEU A 216 4.18 11.80 -19.99
C LEU A 216 2.68 11.49 -20.06
N ARG A 217 2.09 11.18 -18.90
CA ARG A 217 0.65 11.02 -18.73
C ARG A 217 0.10 12.21 -17.95
N PRO A 218 -0.85 12.98 -18.49
CA PRO A 218 -1.50 14.04 -17.73
C PRO A 218 -2.51 13.44 -16.74
N ILE A 219 -2.46 13.90 -15.49
CA ILE A 219 -3.48 13.63 -14.47
C ILE A 219 -4.08 14.96 -14.02
N SER A 220 -5.40 15.07 -14.15
CA SER A 220 -6.23 16.19 -13.74
C SER A 220 -6.42 16.21 -12.23
N LEU A 221 -5.88 17.23 -11.58
CA LEU A 221 -6.11 17.53 -10.17
C LEU A 221 -7.28 18.51 -10.04
N CYS A 222 -8.48 17.98 -9.90
CA CYS A 222 -9.70 18.78 -9.74
C CYS A 222 -9.88 19.27 -8.29
N SER A 223 -10.55 20.41 -8.11
CA SER A 223 -10.98 20.92 -6.80
C SER A 223 -11.91 19.93 -6.10
N VAL A 224 -11.99 20.02 -4.76
CA VAL A 224 -12.92 19.18 -4.00
C VAL A 224 -14.38 19.58 -4.29
N MET A 225 -14.66 20.87 -4.46
CA MET A 225 -15.99 21.37 -4.82
C MET A 225 -16.52 20.72 -6.10
N TYR A 226 -15.72 20.73 -7.17
CA TYR A 226 -16.08 20.04 -8.41
C TYR A 226 -16.23 18.53 -8.22
N LYS A 227 -15.34 17.89 -7.43
CA LYS A 227 -15.43 16.44 -7.16
C LYS A 227 -16.72 16.04 -6.44
N ILE A 228 -17.30 16.92 -5.62
CA ILE A 228 -18.59 16.65 -4.98
C ILE A 228 -19.68 16.56 -6.05
N ILE A 229 -19.77 17.57 -6.92
CA ILE A 229 -20.73 17.63 -8.03
C ILE A 229 -20.58 16.41 -8.94
N SER A 230 -19.35 16.15 -9.41
CA SER A 230 -19.11 15.07 -10.36
C SER A 230 -19.38 13.69 -9.76
N LYS A 231 -19.13 13.51 -8.45
CA LYS A 231 -19.49 12.27 -7.74
C LYS A 231 -20.99 12.07 -7.56
N ILE A 232 -21.77 13.13 -7.34
CA ILE A 232 -23.23 13.03 -7.27
C ILE A 232 -23.78 12.57 -8.62
N LEU A 233 -23.33 13.18 -9.72
CA LEU A 233 -23.69 12.76 -11.07
C LEU A 233 -23.34 11.28 -11.32
N VAL A 234 -22.14 10.85 -10.92
CA VAL A 234 -21.73 9.44 -11.02
C VAL A 234 -22.60 8.52 -10.17
N ALA A 235 -22.88 8.90 -8.93
CA ALA A 235 -23.68 8.07 -8.01
C ALA A 235 -25.08 7.80 -8.55
N ARG A 236 -25.66 8.77 -9.28
CA ARG A 236 -26.97 8.64 -9.94
C ARG A 236 -26.91 7.88 -11.25
N LEU A 237 -25.84 8.01 -12.03
CA LEU A 237 -25.66 7.29 -13.30
C LEU A 237 -25.31 5.81 -13.10
N LYS A 238 -24.47 5.51 -12.11
CA LYS A 238 -23.85 4.19 -11.90
C LYS A 238 -24.86 3.02 -11.84
N PRO A 239 -26.01 3.13 -11.15
CA PRO A 239 -27.00 2.04 -11.08
C PRO A 239 -27.57 1.62 -12.44
N PHE A 240 -27.61 2.52 -13.43
CA PHE A 240 -28.22 2.26 -14.73
C PHE A 240 -27.21 1.85 -15.82
N LEU A 241 -25.92 1.85 -15.52
CA LEU A 241 -24.88 1.61 -16.53
C LEU A 241 -24.94 0.21 -17.16
N SER A 242 -25.38 -0.81 -16.41
CA SER A 242 -25.52 -2.17 -16.94
C SER A 242 -26.51 -2.26 -18.10
N ASP A 243 -27.53 -1.40 -18.06
CA ASP A 243 -28.66 -1.40 -18.99
C ASP A 243 -28.38 -0.47 -20.18
N ILE A 244 -27.63 0.61 -19.94
CA ILE A 244 -27.28 1.60 -20.96
C ILE A 244 -26.09 1.13 -21.80
N VAL A 245 -25.07 0.50 -21.21
CA VAL A 245 -23.80 0.15 -21.88
C VAL A 245 -23.86 -1.24 -22.50
N SER A 246 -23.45 -1.38 -23.76
CA SER A 246 -23.48 -2.63 -24.52
C SER A 246 -22.68 -3.76 -23.82
N PRO A 247 -23.12 -5.04 -23.88
CA PRO A 247 -22.44 -6.16 -23.20
C PRO A 247 -20.97 -6.36 -23.60
N SER A 248 -20.59 -5.94 -24.81
CA SER A 248 -19.23 -6.03 -25.34
C SER A 248 -18.23 -5.07 -24.68
N GLN A 249 -18.72 -4.07 -23.91
CA GLN A 249 -17.90 -3.15 -23.14
C GLN A 249 -17.86 -3.56 -21.67
N SER A 250 -16.71 -4.01 -21.21
CA SER A 250 -16.55 -4.55 -19.84
C SER A 250 -15.96 -3.56 -18.83
N ALA A 251 -15.46 -2.40 -19.26
CA ALA A 251 -14.81 -1.45 -18.36
C ALA A 251 -15.82 -0.55 -17.62
N PHE A 252 -15.54 -0.28 -16.33
CA PHE A 252 -16.26 0.66 -15.46
C PHE A 252 -17.77 0.40 -15.27
N VAL A 253 -18.30 -0.74 -15.73
CA VAL A 253 -19.66 -1.19 -15.44
C VAL A 253 -19.63 -2.12 -14.23
N GLU A 254 -20.54 -1.92 -13.29
CA GLU A 254 -20.66 -2.76 -12.09
C GLU A 254 -20.90 -4.23 -12.49
N GLU A 255 -20.35 -5.17 -11.71
CA GLU A 255 -20.43 -6.62 -11.93
C GLU A 255 -19.76 -7.20 -13.18
N ARG A 256 -19.34 -6.37 -14.15
CA ARG A 256 -18.51 -6.79 -15.29
C ARG A 256 -17.05 -6.87 -14.85
N LEU A 257 -16.43 -8.04 -15.00
CA LEU A 257 -15.05 -8.26 -14.57
C LEU A 257 -14.10 -8.16 -15.77
N ILE A 258 -12.92 -7.58 -15.55
CA ILE A 258 -11.84 -7.60 -16.55
C ILE A 258 -11.49 -9.01 -17.02
N SER A 259 -11.64 -10.01 -16.15
CA SER A 259 -11.42 -11.42 -16.49
C SER A 259 -12.36 -11.92 -17.58
N ASP A 260 -13.56 -11.37 -17.71
CA ASP A 260 -14.53 -11.80 -18.73
C ASP A 260 -14.00 -11.49 -20.12
N ASN A 261 -13.57 -10.24 -20.30
CA ASN A 261 -13.02 -9.79 -21.57
C ASN A 261 -11.75 -10.58 -21.93
N ILE A 262 -10.87 -10.83 -20.95
CA ILE A 262 -9.67 -11.67 -21.16
C ILE A 262 -10.04 -13.10 -21.56
N LEU A 263 -10.98 -13.73 -20.85
CA LEU A 263 -11.36 -15.12 -21.10
C LEU A 263 -12.05 -15.27 -22.47
N ILE A 264 -12.90 -14.32 -22.85
CA ILE A 264 -13.53 -14.29 -24.19
C ILE A 264 -12.47 -14.07 -25.27
N ALA A 265 -11.61 -13.04 -25.14
CA ALA A 265 -10.54 -12.76 -26.09
C ALA A 265 -9.59 -13.95 -26.27
N HIS A 266 -9.19 -14.59 -25.17
CA HIS A 266 -8.38 -15.79 -25.19
C HIS A 266 -9.09 -16.95 -25.92
N GLU A 267 -10.40 -17.09 -25.76
CA GLU A 267 -11.20 -18.11 -26.43
C GLU A 267 -11.37 -17.84 -27.93
N VAL A 268 -11.52 -16.57 -28.33
CA VAL A 268 -11.51 -16.10 -29.72
C VAL A 268 -10.19 -16.47 -30.39
N VAL A 269 -9.06 -16.07 -29.81
CA VAL A 269 -7.72 -16.34 -30.37
C VAL A 269 -7.43 -17.84 -30.41
N HIS A 270 -7.86 -18.60 -29.39
CA HIS A 270 -7.78 -20.06 -29.42
C HIS A 270 -8.66 -20.67 -30.52
N GLY A 271 -9.84 -20.09 -30.78
CA GLY A 271 -10.73 -20.44 -31.89
C GLY A 271 -10.07 -20.28 -33.26
N LEU A 272 -9.43 -19.13 -33.51
CA LEU A 272 -8.67 -18.83 -34.73
C LEU A 272 -7.58 -19.89 -35.03
N ARG A 273 -7.07 -20.58 -34.02
CA ARG A 273 -6.04 -21.63 -34.20
C ARG A 273 -6.61 -23.03 -34.37
N THR A 274 -7.70 -23.35 -33.66
CA THR A 274 -8.10 -24.75 -33.43
C THR A 274 -9.43 -25.14 -34.03
N HIS A 275 -10.35 -24.20 -34.20
CA HIS A 275 -11.69 -24.43 -34.69
C HIS A 275 -11.71 -24.38 -36.23
N ASP A 276 -12.36 -25.35 -36.90
CA ASP A 276 -12.12 -25.57 -38.33
C ASP A 276 -12.62 -24.43 -39.23
N ALA A 277 -13.86 -23.96 -39.05
CA ALA A 277 -14.39 -22.83 -39.81
C ALA A 277 -13.68 -21.51 -39.45
N THR A 278 -13.53 -21.26 -38.15
CA THR A 278 -12.91 -20.05 -37.61
C THR A 278 -11.46 -19.89 -38.05
N SER A 279 -10.70 -20.98 -38.11
CA SER A 279 -9.28 -20.93 -38.50
C SER A 279 -9.06 -20.66 -39.98
N LYS A 280 -10.07 -20.87 -40.84
CA LYS A 280 -10.01 -20.61 -42.28
C LYS A 280 -10.52 -19.22 -42.65
N GLU A 281 -11.55 -18.75 -41.95
CA GLU A 281 -12.35 -17.61 -42.40
C GLU A 281 -12.17 -16.35 -41.55
N PHE A 282 -11.67 -16.42 -40.31
CA PHE A 282 -11.71 -15.29 -39.38
C PHE A 282 -10.33 -14.71 -39.05
N MET A 283 -10.36 -13.47 -38.56
CA MET A 283 -9.23 -12.77 -37.95
C MET A 283 -9.69 -11.92 -36.76
N ALA A 284 -8.74 -11.55 -35.90
CA ALA A 284 -8.93 -10.59 -34.83
C ALA A 284 -7.96 -9.42 -34.98
N ILE A 285 -8.46 -8.19 -34.91
CA ILE A 285 -7.68 -6.96 -35.05
C ILE A 285 -7.65 -6.29 -33.68
N LYS A 286 -6.48 -6.21 -33.07
CA LYS A 286 -6.27 -5.49 -31.82
C LYS A 286 -5.80 -4.08 -32.14
N THR A 287 -6.51 -3.09 -31.62
CA THR A 287 -6.24 -1.67 -31.86
C THR A 287 -6.01 -0.89 -30.56
N ASP A 288 -5.10 0.09 -30.62
CA ASP A 288 -4.79 1.02 -29.52
C ASP A 288 -5.33 2.40 -29.89
N MET A 289 -6.21 2.97 -29.07
CA MET A 289 -6.74 4.32 -29.31
C MET A 289 -5.73 5.39 -28.85
N SER A 290 -5.32 6.26 -29.77
CA SER A 290 -4.35 7.32 -29.47
C SER A 290 -4.99 8.43 -28.65
N LYS A 291 -4.53 8.61 -27.40
CA LYS A 291 -4.98 9.69 -26.50
C LYS A 291 -6.52 9.74 -26.36
N ALA A 292 -7.11 8.58 -26.06
CA ALA A 292 -8.55 8.36 -26.18
C ALA A 292 -9.43 9.35 -25.40
N PHE A 293 -9.02 9.74 -24.19
CA PHE A 293 -9.74 10.75 -23.37
C PHE A 293 -9.57 12.15 -23.92
N ASP A 294 -8.36 12.51 -24.37
CA ASP A 294 -7.99 13.89 -24.68
C ASP A 294 -8.59 14.41 -25.99
N ARG A 295 -9.04 13.49 -26.85
CA ARG A 295 -9.54 13.79 -28.20
C ARG A 295 -11.06 13.81 -28.35
N VAL A 296 -11.82 13.43 -27.32
CA VAL A 296 -13.29 13.33 -27.42
C VAL A 296 -13.92 14.69 -27.70
N GLU A 297 -14.56 14.83 -28.86
CA GLU A 297 -15.29 16.04 -29.23
C GLU A 297 -16.55 16.23 -28.36
N TRP A 298 -16.75 17.45 -27.85
CA TRP A 298 -17.86 17.77 -26.94
C TRP A 298 -19.22 17.79 -27.65
N SER A 299 -19.25 18.19 -28.92
CA SER A 299 -20.46 18.18 -29.75
C SER A 299 -20.98 16.74 -29.95
N TYR A 300 -20.06 15.80 -30.20
CA TYR A 300 -20.37 14.37 -30.26
C TYR A 300 -20.92 13.84 -28.94
N LEU A 301 -20.26 14.17 -27.81
CA LEU A 301 -20.72 13.73 -26.49
C LEU A 301 -22.16 14.18 -26.21
N ARG A 302 -22.50 15.44 -26.50
CA ARG A 302 -23.87 15.94 -26.35
C ARG A 302 -24.85 15.17 -27.25
N ALA A 303 -24.53 15.04 -28.54
CA ALA A 303 -25.38 14.33 -29.50
C ALA A 303 -25.64 12.88 -29.09
N LEU A 304 -24.61 12.18 -28.61
CA LEU A 304 -24.71 10.82 -28.09
C LEU A 304 -25.60 10.72 -26.86
N LEU A 305 -25.44 11.62 -25.87
CA LEU A 305 -26.27 11.59 -24.65
C LEU A 305 -27.75 11.82 -25.00
N SER A 306 -28.05 12.74 -25.91
CA SER A 306 -29.41 12.94 -26.43
C SER A 306 -29.91 11.68 -27.16
N ALA A 307 -29.10 11.05 -28.01
CA ALA A 307 -29.46 9.82 -28.72
C ALA A 307 -29.71 8.61 -27.79
N LEU A 308 -29.00 8.55 -26.65
CA LEU A 308 -29.22 7.54 -25.62
C LEU A 308 -30.54 7.75 -24.86
N GLY A 309 -31.16 8.93 -24.97
CA GLY A 309 -32.43 9.27 -24.33
C GLY A 309 -32.28 10.02 -22.99
N PHE A 310 -31.10 10.56 -22.67
CA PHE A 310 -30.96 11.39 -21.47
C PHE A 310 -31.76 12.69 -21.60
N ASN A 311 -32.40 13.09 -20.50
CA ASN A 311 -33.11 14.37 -20.42
C ASN A 311 -32.16 15.56 -20.63
N ASP A 312 -32.60 16.59 -21.34
CA ASP A 312 -31.79 17.77 -21.65
C ASP A 312 -31.21 18.46 -20.40
N VAL A 313 -31.95 18.49 -19.29
CA VAL A 313 -31.46 19.04 -18.01
C VAL A 313 -30.23 18.27 -17.53
N TRP A 314 -30.28 16.93 -17.60
CA TRP A 314 -29.14 16.09 -17.22
C TRP A 314 -27.95 16.30 -18.17
N VAL A 315 -28.23 16.35 -19.48
CA VAL A 315 -27.21 16.62 -20.50
C VAL A 315 -26.54 17.96 -20.24
N ASP A 316 -27.29 19.01 -19.95
CA ASP A 316 -26.76 20.34 -19.67
C ASP A 316 -25.89 20.37 -18.41
N LEU A 317 -26.28 19.70 -17.34
CA LEU A 317 -25.45 19.57 -16.12
C LEU A 317 -24.10 18.90 -16.43
N VAL A 318 -24.13 17.78 -17.16
CA VAL A 318 -22.91 17.07 -17.60
C VAL A 318 -22.06 17.95 -18.51
N MET A 319 -22.70 18.64 -19.46
CA MET A 319 -22.01 19.49 -20.41
C MET A 319 -21.37 20.70 -19.72
N THR A 320 -22.02 21.35 -18.75
CA THR A 320 -21.39 22.40 -17.93
C THR A 320 -20.12 21.90 -17.26
N CYS A 321 -20.12 20.69 -16.70
CA CYS A 321 -18.93 20.11 -16.07
C CYS A 321 -17.76 19.97 -17.06
N VAL A 322 -18.00 19.54 -18.30
CA VAL A 322 -16.92 19.26 -19.27
C VAL A 322 -16.49 20.50 -20.08
N THR A 323 -17.40 21.40 -20.44
CA THR A 323 -17.10 22.52 -21.35
C THR A 323 -16.52 23.75 -20.66
N THR A 324 -16.78 23.95 -19.37
CA THR A 324 -16.34 25.15 -18.62
C THR A 324 -14.98 25.02 -17.95
N VAL A 325 -14.24 23.95 -18.23
CA VAL A 325 -12.97 23.63 -17.58
C VAL A 325 -11.83 24.50 -18.11
N SER A 326 -10.89 24.85 -17.25
CA SER A 326 -9.62 25.48 -17.64
C SER A 326 -8.45 24.73 -17.01
N TYR A 327 -7.33 24.60 -17.74
CA TYR A 327 -6.16 23.88 -17.27
C TYR A 327 -4.96 24.79 -17.02
N SER A 328 -4.17 24.46 -15.99
CA SER A 328 -2.77 24.90 -15.85
C SER A 328 -1.88 23.68 -15.70
N VAL A 329 -0.65 23.71 -16.23
CA VAL A 329 0.25 22.54 -16.24
C VAL A 329 1.23 22.62 -15.08
N LEU A 330 1.35 21.54 -14.30
CA LEU A 330 2.33 21.45 -13.23
C LEU A 330 3.67 20.90 -13.74
N ILE A 331 4.71 21.74 -13.70
CA ILE A 331 6.10 21.32 -13.92
C ILE A 331 6.84 21.43 -12.59
N ASN A 332 7.33 20.29 -12.10
CA ASN A 332 8.07 20.17 -10.84
C ASN A 332 7.40 20.86 -9.61
N GLY A 333 6.06 20.92 -9.61
CA GLY A 333 5.26 21.49 -8.51
C GLY A 333 4.83 22.94 -8.71
N HIS A 334 5.20 23.59 -9.81
CA HIS A 334 4.79 24.94 -10.15
C HIS A 334 3.82 24.94 -11.34
N ALA A 335 2.77 25.76 -11.27
CA ALA A 335 1.76 25.86 -12.33
C ALA A 335 2.21 26.84 -13.42
N PHE A 336 2.08 26.42 -14.68
CA PHE A 336 2.45 27.20 -15.87
C PHE A 336 1.33 27.17 -16.91
N GLY A 337 1.17 28.30 -17.61
CA GLY A 337 0.21 28.46 -18.68
C GLY A 337 -1.26 28.47 -18.23
N LEU A 338 -2.13 28.84 -19.16
CA LEU A 338 -3.57 28.68 -19.08
C LEU A 338 -4.03 28.08 -20.41
N VAL A 339 -4.69 26.94 -20.35
CA VAL A 339 -5.19 26.19 -21.50
C VAL A 339 -6.70 26.12 -21.40
N GLU A 340 -7.39 26.67 -22.39
CA GLU A 340 -8.84 26.63 -22.53
C GLU A 340 -9.19 25.56 -23.59
N PRO A 341 -9.58 24.35 -23.15
CA PRO A 341 -9.88 23.27 -24.07
C PRO A 341 -11.19 23.54 -24.82
N GLN A 342 -11.30 22.92 -25.99
CA GLN A 342 -12.52 22.87 -26.81
C GLN A 342 -13.00 21.42 -27.00
N ARG A 343 -12.22 20.44 -26.53
CA ARG A 343 -12.51 19.01 -26.53
C ARG A 343 -11.76 18.29 -25.41
N GLY A 344 -12.09 17.01 -25.23
CA GLY A 344 -11.42 16.09 -24.33
C GLY A 344 -12.11 15.94 -22.98
N LEU A 345 -11.75 14.87 -22.27
CA LEU A 345 -12.23 14.49 -20.95
C LEU A 345 -11.07 14.46 -19.95
N ARG A 346 -11.34 14.78 -18.68
CA ARG A 346 -10.33 14.89 -17.62
C ARG A 346 -9.82 13.52 -17.16
N GLN A 347 -8.53 13.26 -17.28
CA GLN A 347 -7.91 12.05 -16.74
C GLN A 347 -7.72 12.15 -15.22
N GLY A 348 -8.58 11.51 -14.43
CA GLY A 348 -8.54 11.55 -12.95
C GLY A 348 -9.78 12.20 -12.32
N ASP A 349 -10.70 12.70 -13.14
CA ASP A 349 -12.03 13.14 -12.74
C ASP A 349 -12.94 11.92 -12.49
N PRO A 350 -13.75 11.89 -11.40
CA PRO A 350 -14.72 10.84 -11.15
C PRO A 350 -15.72 10.57 -12.30
N LEU A 351 -16.17 11.61 -13.01
CA LEU A 351 -17.22 11.50 -14.04
C LEU A 351 -16.69 11.02 -15.39
N SER A 352 -15.49 11.49 -15.77
CA SER A 352 -14.90 11.27 -17.10
C SER A 352 -14.81 9.79 -17.55
N PRO A 353 -14.47 8.79 -16.70
CA PRO A 353 -14.44 7.38 -17.11
C PRO A 353 -15.80 6.85 -17.58
N PHE A 354 -16.89 7.28 -16.96
CA PHE A 354 -18.24 6.83 -17.30
C PHE A 354 -18.72 7.46 -18.60
N LEU A 355 -18.44 8.76 -18.78
CA LEU A 355 -18.70 9.44 -20.06
C LEU A 355 -17.91 8.80 -21.20
N PHE A 356 -16.64 8.43 -20.95
CA PHE A 356 -15.82 7.77 -21.94
C PHE A 356 -16.39 6.40 -22.36
N VAL A 357 -16.86 5.61 -21.39
CA VAL A 357 -17.53 4.32 -21.68
C VAL A 357 -18.78 4.54 -22.52
N LEU A 358 -19.61 5.55 -22.20
CA LEU A 358 -20.75 5.91 -23.03
C LEU A 358 -20.32 6.32 -24.43
N CYS A 359 -19.24 7.11 -24.59
CA CYS A 359 -18.72 7.50 -25.91
C CYS A 359 -18.49 6.31 -26.85
N THR A 360 -18.06 5.17 -26.31
CA THR A 360 -17.81 3.95 -27.11
C THR A 360 -19.09 3.26 -27.60
N GLU A 361 -20.27 3.65 -27.13
CA GLU A 361 -21.55 3.14 -27.63
C GLU A 361 -21.85 3.56 -29.06
N GLY A 362 -21.37 4.73 -29.50
CA GLY A 362 -21.49 5.13 -30.92
C GLY A 362 -20.74 4.17 -31.85
N LEU A 363 -19.53 3.74 -31.47
CA LEU A 363 -18.77 2.73 -32.21
C LEU A 363 -19.48 1.38 -32.20
N SER A 364 -19.98 0.97 -31.02
CA SER A 364 -20.72 -0.29 -30.87
C SER A 364 -21.97 -0.31 -31.75
N HIS A 365 -22.71 0.80 -31.81
CA HIS A 365 -23.88 0.96 -32.67
C HIS A 365 -23.54 0.82 -34.16
N LEU A 366 -22.49 1.49 -34.64
CA LEU A 366 -22.03 1.36 -36.03
C LEU A 366 -21.68 -0.09 -36.41
N LEU A 367 -21.02 -0.81 -35.49
CA LEU A 367 -20.64 -2.22 -35.68
C LEU A 367 -21.85 -3.15 -35.69
N TYR A 368 -22.80 -2.96 -34.78
CA TYR A 368 -24.05 -3.73 -34.78
C TYR A 368 -24.88 -3.47 -36.04
N LYS A 369 -24.95 -2.22 -36.51
CA LYS A 369 -25.63 -1.89 -37.77
C LYS A 369 -24.96 -2.60 -38.95
N ALA A 370 -23.63 -2.55 -39.04
CA ALA A 370 -22.88 -3.27 -40.08
C ALA A 370 -23.06 -4.79 -40.02
N GLU A 371 -23.23 -5.36 -38.84
CA GLU A 371 -23.52 -6.79 -38.68
C GLU A 371 -24.96 -7.15 -39.10
N LEU A 372 -25.95 -6.33 -38.73
CA LEU A 372 -27.34 -6.49 -39.16
C LEU A 372 -27.49 -6.37 -40.68
N ASP A 373 -26.74 -5.47 -41.31
CA ASP A 373 -26.68 -5.30 -42.77
C ASP A 373 -25.92 -6.45 -43.47
N GLY A 374 -25.28 -7.36 -42.72
CA GLY A 374 -24.45 -8.43 -43.25
C GLY A 374 -23.11 -7.98 -43.84
N ARG A 375 -22.68 -6.74 -43.59
CA ARG A 375 -21.40 -6.18 -44.06
C ARG A 375 -20.20 -6.63 -43.21
N ILE A 376 -20.44 -6.95 -41.94
CA ILE A 376 -19.45 -7.56 -41.04
C ILE A 376 -20.06 -8.84 -40.46
N ASN A 377 -19.27 -9.88 -40.28
CA ASN A 377 -19.69 -11.07 -39.54
C ASN A 377 -18.81 -11.25 -38.30
N GLY A 378 -19.42 -11.18 -37.11
CA GLY A 378 -18.75 -11.55 -35.88
C GLY A 378 -18.49 -13.05 -35.79
N LEU A 379 -17.58 -13.44 -34.90
CA LEU A 379 -17.26 -14.83 -34.62
C LEU A 379 -18.35 -15.43 -33.75
N GLN A 380 -18.92 -16.55 -34.22
CA GLN A 380 -19.94 -17.31 -33.51
C GLN A 380 -19.59 -18.81 -33.53
N PHE A 381 -19.63 -19.49 -32.37
CA PHE A 381 -19.32 -20.93 -32.29
C PHE A 381 -20.54 -21.84 -32.54
N SER A 382 -21.75 -21.33 -32.30
CA SER A 382 -23.01 -22.06 -32.55
C SER A 382 -24.09 -21.08 -33.00
N PRO A 383 -25.09 -21.48 -33.82
CA PRO A 383 -26.15 -20.59 -34.30
C PRO A 383 -26.95 -19.87 -33.21
N HIS A 384 -27.10 -20.50 -32.04
CA HIS A 384 -27.82 -19.94 -30.88
C HIS A 384 -26.89 -19.18 -29.91
N GLY A 385 -25.61 -19.05 -30.24
CA GLY A 385 -24.61 -18.36 -29.42
C GLY A 385 -24.50 -16.87 -29.75
N PRO A 386 -23.88 -16.05 -28.90
CA PRO A 386 -23.63 -14.66 -29.23
C PRO A 386 -22.59 -14.57 -30.35
N SER A 387 -22.83 -13.69 -31.32
CA SER A 387 -21.83 -13.27 -32.30
C SER A 387 -20.95 -12.19 -31.67
N ILE A 388 -19.63 -12.33 -31.79
CA ILE A 388 -18.67 -11.35 -31.27
C ILE A 388 -17.94 -10.70 -32.45
N ASN A 389 -18.27 -9.45 -32.72
CA ASN A 389 -17.57 -8.61 -33.69
C ASN A 389 -16.61 -7.58 -33.03
N HIS A 390 -16.82 -7.26 -31.75
CA HIS A 390 -15.93 -6.39 -30.98
C HIS A 390 -15.94 -6.72 -29.49
N LEU A 391 -14.82 -6.46 -28.82
CA LEU A 391 -14.68 -6.41 -27.37
C LEU A 391 -13.96 -5.13 -26.97
N LEU A 392 -14.51 -4.43 -25.99
CA LEU A 392 -14.00 -3.16 -25.51
C LEU A 392 -13.68 -3.25 -24.02
N PHE A 393 -12.51 -2.73 -23.65
CA PHE A 393 -12.15 -2.46 -22.27
C PHE A 393 -11.58 -1.05 -22.20
N ALA A 394 -12.47 -0.07 -22.03
CA ALA A 394 -12.13 1.33 -22.19
C ALA A 394 -11.49 1.59 -23.57
N ASP A 395 -10.22 1.99 -23.61
CA ASP A 395 -9.47 2.32 -24.84
C ASP A 395 -8.88 1.10 -25.57
N ASP A 396 -8.72 -0.02 -24.87
CA ASP A 396 -8.30 -1.29 -25.47
C ASP A 396 -9.45 -1.90 -26.27
N THR A 397 -9.22 -2.07 -27.58
CA THR A 397 -10.25 -2.52 -28.53
C THR A 397 -9.79 -3.75 -29.30
N LEU A 398 -10.66 -4.76 -29.40
CA LEU A 398 -10.42 -5.98 -30.15
C LEU A 398 -11.60 -6.22 -31.11
N PHE A 399 -11.37 -6.02 -32.40
CA PHE A 399 -12.35 -6.35 -33.44
C PHE A 399 -12.18 -7.79 -33.90
N VAL A 400 -13.27 -8.44 -34.28
CA VAL A 400 -13.29 -9.81 -34.77
C VAL A 400 -14.21 -9.85 -35.99
N CYS A 401 -13.69 -10.34 -37.11
CA CYS A 401 -14.45 -10.39 -38.36
C CYS A 401 -13.88 -11.47 -39.30
N LYS A 402 -14.51 -11.68 -40.46
CA LYS A 402 -13.90 -12.54 -41.47
C LYS A 402 -12.66 -11.88 -42.07
N ALA A 403 -11.67 -12.70 -42.41
CA ALA A 403 -10.44 -12.30 -43.07
C ALA A 403 -10.68 -12.00 -44.56
N GLU A 404 -11.58 -11.04 -44.85
CA GLU A 404 -11.97 -10.63 -46.19
C GLU A 404 -11.70 -9.13 -46.39
N VAL A 405 -11.28 -8.75 -47.59
CA VAL A 405 -10.95 -7.34 -47.91
C VAL A 405 -12.19 -6.43 -47.78
N SER A 406 -13.37 -6.92 -48.16
CA SER A 406 -14.66 -6.21 -48.02
C SER A 406 -15.02 -5.87 -46.57
N GLN A 407 -14.74 -6.79 -45.62
CA GLN A 407 -14.98 -6.52 -44.20
C GLN A 407 -13.92 -5.56 -43.63
N CYS A 408 -12.68 -5.61 -44.13
CA CYS A 408 -11.65 -4.63 -43.80
C CYS A 408 -12.04 -3.22 -44.25
N ASP A 409 -12.60 -3.09 -45.46
CA ASP A 409 -13.16 -1.83 -45.98
C ASP A 409 -14.24 -1.29 -45.06
N THR A 410 -15.18 -2.16 -44.66
CA THR A 410 -16.28 -1.79 -43.77
C THR A 410 -15.78 -1.33 -42.40
N ILE A 411 -14.79 -2.01 -41.82
CA ILE A 411 -14.19 -1.60 -40.54
C ILE A 411 -13.49 -0.24 -40.67
N GLN A 412 -12.73 0.00 -41.75
CA GLN A 412 -12.10 1.30 -41.98
C GLN A 412 -13.13 2.41 -42.13
N GLU A 413 -14.19 2.19 -42.90
CA GLU A 413 -15.28 3.13 -43.07
C GLU A 413 -15.91 3.50 -41.72
N ILE A 414 -16.24 2.50 -40.89
CA ILE A 414 -16.79 2.72 -39.54
C ILE A 414 -15.84 3.53 -38.68
N LEU A 415 -14.54 3.20 -38.70
CA LEU A 415 -13.52 3.90 -37.92
C LEU A 415 -13.30 5.32 -38.40
N ASP A 416 -13.43 5.59 -39.70
CA ASP A 416 -13.32 6.93 -40.29
C ASP A 416 -14.55 7.78 -39.95
N ILE A 417 -15.77 7.21 -40.02
CA ILE A 417 -17.00 7.90 -39.58
C ILE A 417 -16.91 8.22 -38.09
N TYR A 418 -16.59 7.21 -37.27
CA TYR A 418 -16.46 7.37 -35.82
C TYR A 418 -15.33 8.33 -35.46
N GLY A 419 -14.19 8.27 -36.15
CA GLY A 419 -13.05 9.15 -35.93
C GLY A 419 -13.34 10.61 -36.29
N ARG A 420 -14.08 10.86 -37.38
CA ARG A 420 -14.55 12.21 -37.74
C ARG A 420 -15.48 12.80 -36.69
N ALA A 421 -16.45 12.02 -36.22
CA ALA A 421 -17.41 12.49 -35.21
C ALA A 421 -16.76 12.68 -33.84
N THR A 422 -15.96 11.72 -33.38
CA THR A 422 -15.43 11.70 -31.99
C THR A 422 -14.08 12.37 -31.82
N GLY A 423 -13.32 12.55 -32.90
CA GLY A 423 -11.91 12.96 -32.86
C GLY A 423 -10.93 11.83 -32.50
N GLN A 424 -11.40 10.61 -32.20
CA GLN A 424 -10.55 9.47 -31.83
C GLN A 424 -9.84 8.87 -33.04
N ILE A 425 -8.59 8.46 -32.84
CA ILE A 425 -7.72 7.92 -33.91
C ILE A 425 -7.03 6.66 -33.40
N ILE A 426 -6.99 5.63 -34.24
CA ILE A 426 -6.24 4.40 -33.96
C ILE A 426 -4.74 4.60 -34.19
N ASN A 427 -3.93 4.08 -33.27
CA ASN A 427 -2.51 3.95 -33.44
C ASN A 427 -2.18 2.67 -34.22
N LYS A 428 -1.93 2.80 -35.53
CA LYS A 428 -1.62 1.67 -36.42
C LYS A 428 -0.31 0.96 -36.05
N GLU A 429 0.70 1.68 -35.56
CA GLU A 429 2.01 1.13 -35.19
C GLU A 429 1.93 0.19 -33.97
N LYS A 430 0.98 0.44 -33.07
CA LYS A 430 0.73 -0.41 -31.90
C LYS A 430 -0.37 -1.44 -32.11
N SER A 431 -1.12 -1.31 -33.21
CA SER A 431 -2.16 -2.26 -33.57
C SER A 431 -1.54 -3.54 -34.13
N SER A 432 -2.27 -4.66 -34.06
CA SER A 432 -1.81 -5.96 -34.57
C SER A 432 -2.97 -6.80 -35.06
N ILE A 433 -2.72 -7.68 -36.03
CA ILE A 433 -3.72 -8.58 -36.60
C ILE A 433 -3.35 -10.03 -36.28
N THR A 434 -4.30 -10.79 -35.73
CA THR A 434 -4.17 -12.23 -35.51
C THR A 434 -5.05 -12.96 -36.51
N PHE A 435 -4.43 -13.69 -37.43
CA PHE A 435 -5.16 -14.45 -38.45
C PHE A 435 -5.51 -15.86 -37.98
N GLY A 436 -6.57 -16.43 -38.56
CA GLY A 436 -6.83 -17.86 -38.48
C GLY A 436 -5.66 -18.69 -39.01
N ALA A 437 -5.37 -19.82 -38.36
CA ALA A 437 -4.20 -20.65 -38.68
C ALA A 437 -4.22 -21.28 -40.09
N LYS A 438 -5.37 -21.27 -40.77
CA LYS A 438 -5.58 -21.80 -42.13
C LYS A 438 -5.94 -20.71 -43.14
N VAL A 439 -5.82 -19.42 -42.78
CA VAL A 439 -5.97 -18.30 -43.71
C VAL A 439 -4.75 -18.29 -44.63
N ASP A 440 -4.98 -18.13 -45.94
CA ASP A 440 -3.94 -18.10 -46.97
C ASP A 440 -3.01 -16.87 -46.83
N ASP A 441 -1.71 -17.06 -47.08
CA ASP A 441 -0.70 -16.01 -46.87
C ASP A 441 -0.86 -14.83 -47.85
N ALA A 442 -1.34 -15.06 -49.08
CA ALA A 442 -1.61 -13.97 -50.01
C ALA A 442 -2.79 -13.11 -49.55
N LEU A 443 -3.79 -13.72 -48.92
CA LEU A 443 -4.92 -13.03 -48.30
C LEU A 443 -4.47 -12.23 -47.07
N LYS A 444 -3.59 -12.80 -46.22
CA LYS A 444 -3.01 -12.06 -45.07
C LYS A 444 -2.30 -10.79 -45.51
N LEU A 445 -1.45 -10.88 -46.54
CA LEU A 445 -0.71 -9.73 -47.07
C LEU A 445 -1.67 -8.67 -47.63
N SER A 446 -2.73 -9.11 -48.34
CA SER A 446 -3.77 -8.22 -48.87
C SER A 446 -4.48 -7.46 -47.76
N VAL A 447 -4.85 -8.15 -46.67
CA VAL A 447 -5.49 -7.54 -45.49
C VAL A 447 -4.54 -6.58 -44.75
N GLN A 448 -3.28 -6.97 -44.54
CA GLN A 448 -2.27 -6.13 -43.87
C GLN A 448 -2.03 -4.83 -44.66
N ASN A 449 -1.87 -4.93 -45.98
CA ASN A 449 -1.72 -3.77 -46.86
C ASN A 449 -2.95 -2.88 -46.84
N LYS A 450 -4.14 -3.48 -46.77
CA LYS A 450 -5.40 -2.74 -46.72
C LYS A 450 -5.54 -1.94 -45.43
N LEU A 451 -5.35 -2.59 -44.27
CA LEU A 451 -5.47 -1.97 -42.95
C LEU A 451 -4.28 -1.08 -42.57
N MET A 452 -3.16 -1.21 -43.29
CA MET A 452 -1.87 -0.59 -42.97
C MET A 452 -1.38 -1.00 -41.57
N ILE A 453 -1.60 -2.26 -41.21
CA ILE A 453 -1.13 -2.87 -39.95
C ILE A 453 -0.25 -4.06 -40.34
N THR A 454 1.05 -3.94 -40.10
CA THR A 454 2.04 -4.97 -40.45
C THR A 454 2.37 -5.90 -39.30
N ASN A 455 2.04 -5.53 -38.06
CA ASN A 455 2.31 -6.36 -36.90
C ASN A 455 1.37 -7.56 -36.85
N GLU A 456 1.93 -8.77 -36.81
CA GLU A 456 1.18 -9.98 -36.50
C GLU A 456 1.02 -10.17 -34.99
N GLY A 457 -0.21 -10.46 -34.57
CA GLY A 457 -0.60 -10.69 -33.18
C GLY A 457 -0.62 -12.17 -32.77
N GLY A 458 -1.25 -12.47 -31.63
CA GLY A 458 -1.51 -13.85 -31.18
C GLY A 458 -0.43 -14.46 -30.29
N ALA A 459 0.75 -13.84 -30.19
CA ALA A 459 1.80 -14.17 -29.21
C ALA A 459 2.02 -13.05 -28.16
N GLY A 460 1.22 -11.99 -28.20
CA GLY A 460 1.34 -10.81 -27.34
C GLY A 460 0.55 -10.91 -26.04
N THR A 461 0.32 -9.75 -25.41
CA THR A 461 -0.49 -9.64 -24.18
C THR A 461 -1.71 -8.76 -24.41
N TYR A 462 -2.88 -9.24 -23.99
CA TYR A 462 -4.13 -8.48 -23.95
C TYR A 462 -4.50 -8.22 -22.50
N LEU A 463 -4.72 -6.94 -22.16
CA LEU A 463 -4.96 -6.50 -20.79
C LEU A 463 -3.90 -7.01 -19.79
N GLY A 464 -2.65 -7.17 -20.24
CA GLY A 464 -1.52 -7.61 -19.41
C GLY A 464 -1.43 -9.11 -19.13
N LEU A 465 -2.26 -9.95 -19.77
CA LEU A 465 -2.14 -11.42 -19.77
C LEU A 465 -1.90 -11.95 -21.19
N PRO A 466 -1.30 -13.15 -21.37
CA PRO A 466 -1.06 -13.72 -22.69
C PRO A 466 -2.36 -13.89 -23.51
N GLU A 467 -2.35 -13.44 -24.76
CA GLU A 467 -3.47 -13.55 -25.71
C GLU A 467 -3.76 -15.01 -26.09
N CYS A 468 -2.70 -15.79 -26.21
CA CYS A 468 -2.78 -17.21 -26.50
C CYS A 468 -1.69 -17.97 -25.75
N PHE A 469 -1.99 -19.20 -25.37
CA PHE A 469 -0.96 -20.14 -24.94
C PHE A 469 -0.48 -20.96 -26.15
N SER A 470 0.66 -20.59 -26.72
CA SER A 470 1.41 -21.37 -27.71
C SER A 470 2.77 -21.78 -27.12
N GLY A 471 3.08 -23.08 -27.13
CA GLY A 471 4.34 -23.58 -26.57
C GLY A 471 4.30 -23.81 -25.05
N SER A 472 5.40 -23.52 -24.37
CA SER A 472 5.59 -23.81 -22.94
C SER A 472 4.81 -22.86 -22.04
N LYS A 473 3.90 -23.42 -21.24
CA LYS A 473 3.07 -22.67 -20.28
C LYS A 473 3.88 -22.09 -19.13
N THR A 474 4.98 -22.75 -18.76
CA THR A 474 5.87 -22.26 -17.70
C THR A 474 6.55 -20.97 -18.14
N ASP A 475 7.00 -20.92 -19.38
CA ASP A 475 7.78 -19.81 -19.94
C ASP A 475 6.88 -18.59 -20.14
N MET A 476 5.66 -18.80 -20.66
CA MET A 476 4.66 -17.73 -20.81
C MET A 476 4.20 -17.11 -19.48
N LEU A 477 4.35 -17.82 -18.36
CA LEU A 477 3.99 -17.34 -17.03
C LEU A 477 5.21 -16.97 -16.16
N GLU A 478 6.42 -17.08 -16.71
CA GLU A 478 7.67 -16.82 -15.99
C GLU A 478 7.82 -15.34 -15.60
N TYR A 479 7.24 -14.42 -16.38
CA TYR A 479 7.22 -12.99 -16.06
C TYR A 479 6.65 -12.69 -14.66
N ILE A 480 5.76 -13.56 -14.14
CA ILE A 480 5.20 -13.43 -12.78
C ILE A 480 6.30 -13.66 -11.74
N ASN A 481 7.13 -14.69 -11.94
CA ASN A 481 8.28 -14.96 -11.10
C ASN A 481 9.28 -13.81 -11.15
N ASP A 482 9.58 -13.29 -12.34
CA ASP A 482 10.56 -12.20 -12.51
C ASP A 482 10.10 -10.91 -11.85
N ARG A 483 8.82 -10.54 -12.03
CA ARG A 483 8.23 -9.38 -11.35
C ARG A 483 8.30 -9.54 -9.83
N LEU A 484 7.98 -10.73 -9.31
CA LEU A 484 8.07 -10.99 -7.88
C LEU A 484 9.51 -10.89 -7.40
N LYS A 485 10.47 -11.58 -8.04
CA LYS A 485 11.89 -11.54 -7.69
C LYS A 485 12.41 -10.11 -7.68
N ASN A 486 12.18 -9.33 -8.73
CA ASN A 486 12.60 -7.93 -8.81
C ASN A 486 12.05 -7.08 -7.65
N LYS A 487 10.80 -7.31 -7.22
CA LYS A 487 10.24 -6.66 -6.03
C LYS A 487 10.93 -7.12 -4.74
N LEU A 488 11.14 -8.42 -4.57
CA LEU A 488 11.82 -8.99 -3.40
C LEU A 488 13.26 -8.48 -3.28
N SER A 489 14.02 -8.43 -4.37
CA SER A 489 15.38 -7.86 -4.44
C SER A 489 15.39 -6.41 -3.99
N GLY A 490 14.46 -5.59 -4.51
CA GLY A 490 14.30 -4.20 -4.07
C GLY A 490 13.93 -4.06 -2.59
N TRP A 491 13.27 -5.06 -2.00
CA TRP A 491 12.97 -5.09 -0.57
C TRP A 491 14.13 -5.60 0.28
N PHE A 492 15.02 -6.44 -0.23
CA PHE A 492 16.25 -6.82 0.49
C PHE A 492 17.18 -5.63 0.72
N ALA A 493 17.23 -4.69 -0.23
CA ALA A 493 17.98 -3.44 -0.08
C ALA A 493 17.43 -2.52 1.03
N ARG A 494 16.17 -2.73 1.45
CA ARG A 494 15.52 -2.03 2.55
C ARG A 494 15.58 -2.95 3.77
N THR A 495 16.31 -2.61 4.82
CA THR A 495 16.49 -3.49 5.99
C THR A 495 15.18 -3.68 6.77
N LEU A 496 14.33 -4.61 6.35
CA LEU A 496 12.97 -4.79 6.89
C LEU A 496 12.94 -5.71 8.12
N SER A 497 12.12 -5.32 9.11
CA SER A 497 11.76 -6.22 10.21
C SER A 497 10.94 -7.41 9.70
N GLN A 498 10.96 -8.54 10.43
CA GLN A 498 10.16 -9.73 10.08
C GLN A 498 8.66 -9.41 9.97
N ARG A 499 8.14 -8.53 10.82
CA ARG A 499 6.75 -8.07 10.70
C ARG A 499 6.52 -7.26 9.42
N GLY A 500 7.43 -6.36 9.07
CA GLY A 500 7.36 -5.58 7.82
C GLY A 500 7.31 -6.50 6.60
N LYS A 501 8.11 -7.59 6.62
CA LYS A 501 8.04 -8.63 5.59
C LYS A 501 6.69 -9.33 5.54
N GLU A 502 6.09 -9.67 6.68
CA GLU A 502 4.77 -10.32 6.73
C GLU A 502 3.72 -9.49 5.98
N ILE A 503 3.73 -8.18 6.25
CA ILE A 503 2.80 -7.22 5.66
C ILE A 503 3.02 -7.19 4.15
N LEU A 504 4.26 -6.97 3.69
CA LEU A 504 4.57 -6.91 2.25
C LEU A 504 4.27 -8.22 1.53
N ILE A 505 4.51 -9.37 2.16
CA ILE A 505 4.17 -10.67 1.59
C ILE A 505 2.67 -10.77 1.37
N LYS A 506 1.86 -10.46 2.39
CA LYS A 506 0.40 -10.60 2.31
C LYS A 506 -0.25 -9.56 1.42
N SER A 507 0.20 -8.31 1.48
CA SER A 507 -0.43 -7.19 0.77
C SER A 507 0.08 -7.01 -0.66
N VAL A 508 1.31 -7.44 -0.97
CA VAL A 508 1.93 -7.25 -2.27
C VAL A 508 2.31 -8.59 -2.91
N ALA A 509 3.23 -9.35 -2.32
CA ALA A 509 3.79 -10.54 -2.99
C ALA A 509 2.72 -11.58 -3.36
N MET A 510 1.79 -11.87 -2.44
CA MET A 510 0.68 -12.81 -2.67
C MET A 510 -0.43 -12.23 -3.54
N ALA A 511 -0.52 -10.91 -3.66
CA ALA A 511 -1.50 -10.23 -4.51
C ALA A 511 -1.04 -10.17 -5.97
N MET A 512 0.26 -10.08 -6.23
CA MET A 512 0.84 -10.00 -7.57
C MET A 512 0.38 -11.09 -8.55
N PRO A 513 0.39 -12.40 -8.19
CA PRO A 513 -0.06 -13.45 -9.12
C PRO A 513 -1.59 -13.53 -9.25
N VAL A 514 -2.38 -12.87 -8.38
CA VAL A 514 -3.85 -13.01 -8.33
C VAL A 514 -4.49 -12.70 -9.67
N TYR A 515 -3.98 -11.69 -10.38
CA TYR A 515 -4.50 -11.29 -11.67
C TYR A 515 -4.47 -12.43 -12.69
N ALA A 516 -3.31 -13.08 -12.88
CA ALA A 516 -3.19 -14.25 -13.75
C ALA A 516 -3.93 -15.47 -13.20
N MET A 517 -3.84 -15.73 -11.89
CA MET A 517 -4.52 -16.85 -11.22
C MET A 517 -6.05 -16.78 -11.29
N SER A 518 -6.61 -15.60 -11.53
CA SER A 518 -8.06 -15.43 -11.69
C SER A 518 -8.60 -15.97 -13.01
N CYS A 519 -7.73 -16.10 -14.03
CA CYS A 519 -8.10 -16.56 -15.37
C CYS A 519 -7.49 -17.93 -15.70
N PHE A 520 -6.28 -18.21 -15.19
CA PHE A 520 -5.50 -19.38 -15.59
C PHE A 520 -5.02 -20.22 -14.40
N LYS A 521 -4.94 -21.53 -14.60
CA LYS A 521 -4.31 -22.47 -13.68
C LYS A 521 -2.79 -22.42 -13.85
N LEU A 522 -2.07 -21.89 -12.88
CA LEU A 522 -0.61 -21.87 -12.89
C LEU A 522 -0.05 -23.30 -12.83
N PRO A 523 1.06 -23.59 -13.55
CA PRO A 523 1.79 -24.83 -13.38
C PRO A 523 2.29 -25.00 -11.94
N LYS A 524 2.32 -26.25 -11.44
CA LYS A 524 2.81 -26.55 -10.09
C LYS A 524 4.25 -26.09 -9.85
N SER A 525 5.10 -26.18 -10.87
CA SER A 525 6.48 -25.69 -10.84
C SER A 525 6.53 -24.17 -10.61
N THR A 526 5.67 -23.40 -11.29
CA THR A 526 5.53 -21.95 -11.09
C THR A 526 5.04 -21.64 -9.67
N CYS A 527 4.01 -22.33 -9.17
CA CYS A 527 3.53 -22.16 -7.78
C CYS A 527 4.63 -22.46 -6.75
N SER A 528 5.43 -23.49 -6.98
CA SER A 528 6.55 -23.88 -6.13
C SER A 528 7.68 -22.84 -6.16
N ALA A 529 8.00 -22.30 -7.34
CA ALA A 529 8.99 -21.24 -7.49
C ALA A 529 8.59 -19.94 -6.77
N LEU A 530 7.32 -19.52 -6.91
CA LEU A 530 6.77 -18.36 -6.20
C LEU A 530 6.80 -18.57 -4.69
N SER A 531 6.30 -19.73 -4.21
CA SER A 531 6.28 -20.05 -2.78
C SER A 531 7.69 -20.14 -2.20
N GLY A 532 8.63 -20.72 -2.93
CA GLY A 532 10.04 -20.80 -2.57
C GLY A 532 10.70 -19.42 -2.46
N ALA A 533 10.42 -18.51 -3.40
CA ALA A 533 10.91 -17.13 -3.37
C ALA A 533 10.36 -16.35 -2.16
N ILE A 534 9.05 -16.45 -1.89
CA ILE A 534 8.40 -15.81 -0.73
C ILE A 534 8.94 -16.38 0.57
N SER A 535 9.06 -17.71 0.67
CA SER A 535 9.61 -18.37 1.85
C SER A 535 11.06 -17.96 2.11
N SER A 536 11.87 -17.87 1.06
CA SER A 536 13.27 -17.41 1.15
C SER A 536 13.33 -15.97 1.62
N PHE A 537 12.49 -15.09 1.08
CA PHE A 537 12.41 -13.70 1.52
C PHE A 537 12.00 -13.55 2.99
N TRP A 538 11.05 -14.38 3.46
CA TRP A 538 10.67 -14.40 4.86
C TRP A 538 11.86 -14.73 5.77
N TRP A 539 12.58 -15.83 5.50
CA TRP A 539 13.65 -16.31 6.38
C TRP A 539 14.99 -15.57 6.21
N SER A 540 15.32 -15.08 5.01
CA SER A 540 16.61 -14.46 4.68
C SER A 540 16.65 -12.96 4.92
N THR A 541 17.75 -12.41 5.43
CA THR A 541 17.91 -10.94 5.63
C THR A 541 18.64 -10.25 4.49
N MET A 542 19.36 -11.00 3.67
CA MET A 542 20.05 -10.52 2.48
C MET A 542 19.71 -11.43 1.31
N GLU A 543 19.78 -10.88 0.11
CA GLU A 543 19.57 -11.60 -1.14
C GLU A 543 20.64 -12.71 -1.30
N ASN A 544 20.25 -13.85 -1.85
CA ASN A 544 21.10 -15.03 -2.11
C ASN A 544 21.76 -15.71 -0.89
N ASN A 545 21.49 -15.25 0.34
CA ASN A 545 21.96 -15.95 1.53
C ASN A 545 20.99 -17.07 1.93
N LYS A 546 21.47 -18.32 1.92
CA LYS A 546 20.68 -19.50 2.31
C LYS A 546 20.55 -19.54 3.84
N LYS A 547 19.47 -18.96 4.38
CA LYS A 547 19.13 -19.10 5.81
C LYS A 547 18.30 -20.36 6.06
N ILE A 548 18.42 -20.90 7.26
CA ILE A 548 17.65 -22.05 7.72
C ILE A 548 16.16 -21.67 7.78
N HIS A 549 15.32 -22.45 7.10
CA HIS A 549 13.86 -22.36 7.23
C HIS A 549 13.45 -23.12 8.50
N TRP A 550 13.13 -22.37 9.56
CA TRP A 550 12.87 -22.95 10.88
C TRP A 550 11.53 -23.69 10.96
N VAL A 551 10.52 -23.18 10.27
CA VAL A 551 9.19 -23.78 10.16
C VAL A 551 8.89 -24.02 8.70
N ALA A 552 8.36 -25.20 8.37
CA ALA A 552 7.96 -25.57 7.01
C ALA A 552 6.93 -24.58 6.47
N TRP A 553 7.02 -24.27 5.17
CA TRP A 553 6.15 -23.27 4.55
C TRP A 553 4.66 -23.63 4.66
N ASP A 554 4.31 -24.90 4.52
CA ASP A 554 2.92 -25.36 4.63
C ASP A 554 2.34 -25.09 6.03
N LYS A 555 3.15 -25.23 7.09
CA LYS A 555 2.78 -24.84 8.45
C LYS A 555 2.64 -23.32 8.61
N MET A 556 3.38 -22.53 7.84
CA MET A 556 3.24 -21.07 7.82
C MET A 556 1.93 -20.64 7.14
N CYS A 557 1.45 -21.43 6.18
CA CYS A 557 0.16 -21.21 5.49
C CYS A 557 -1.06 -21.53 6.36
N LEU A 558 -0.90 -22.32 7.42
CA LEU A 558 -2.00 -22.60 8.35
C LEU A 558 -2.55 -21.31 8.99
N PRO A 559 -3.85 -21.28 9.32
CA PRO A 559 -4.45 -20.24 10.14
C PRO A 559 -3.71 -20.00 11.47
N LYS A 560 -3.86 -18.80 12.05
CA LYS A 560 -3.13 -18.41 13.28
C LYS A 560 -3.58 -19.21 14.51
N ASP A 561 -4.85 -19.56 14.57
CA ASP A 561 -5.49 -20.46 15.53
C ASP A 561 -4.94 -21.89 15.44
N LEU A 562 -4.42 -22.30 14.29
CA LEU A 562 -3.68 -23.57 14.11
C LEU A 562 -2.16 -23.38 14.16
N GLY A 563 -1.71 -22.25 14.70
CA GLY A 563 -0.32 -21.97 14.98
C GLY A 563 0.54 -21.53 13.80
N GLY A 564 -0.06 -21.28 12.63
CA GLY A 564 0.61 -20.72 11.45
C GLY A 564 0.57 -19.19 11.40
N PHE A 565 0.87 -18.62 10.22
CA PHE A 565 0.85 -17.18 9.97
C PHE A 565 -0.36 -16.73 9.14
N GLY A 566 -1.13 -17.65 8.57
CA GLY A 566 -2.18 -17.35 7.59
C GLY A 566 -1.62 -16.81 6.28
N PHE A 567 -0.44 -17.28 5.87
CA PHE A 567 0.00 -17.14 4.48
C PHE A 567 -0.87 -18.02 3.57
N LYS A 568 -0.91 -17.70 2.28
CA LYS A 568 -1.69 -18.49 1.33
C LYS A 568 -0.79 -19.44 0.57
N ASP A 569 -1.18 -20.70 0.54
CA ASP A 569 -0.77 -21.66 -0.47
C ASP A 569 -1.25 -21.16 -1.85
N ILE A 570 -0.31 -20.97 -2.78
CA ILE A 570 -0.58 -20.39 -4.10
C ILE A 570 -1.38 -21.34 -4.98
N GLU A 571 -1.15 -22.65 -4.92
CA GLU A 571 -1.87 -23.63 -5.74
C GLU A 571 -3.34 -23.71 -5.30
N VAL A 572 -3.57 -23.83 -4.00
CA VAL A 572 -4.93 -23.84 -3.42
C VAL A 572 -5.63 -22.51 -3.67
N PHE A 573 -4.91 -21.39 -3.56
CA PHE A 573 -5.48 -20.07 -3.79
C PHE A 573 -5.84 -19.83 -5.26
N ASN A 574 -5.06 -20.35 -6.20
CA ASN A 574 -5.38 -20.34 -7.62
C ASN A 574 -6.66 -21.11 -7.92
N GLN A 575 -6.82 -22.32 -7.36
CA GLN A 575 -8.06 -23.09 -7.55
C GLN A 575 -9.28 -22.35 -7.00
N ALA A 576 -9.17 -21.72 -5.82
CA ALA A 576 -10.24 -20.93 -5.22
C ALA A 576 -10.62 -19.69 -6.05
N LEU A 577 -9.64 -19.07 -6.74
CA LEU A 577 -9.91 -17.96 -7.66
C LEU A 577 -10.63 -18.45 -8.93
N LEU A 578 -10.20 -19.57 -9.51
CA LEU A 578 -10.83 -20.17 -10.69
C LEU A 578 -12.25 -20.67 -10.41
N ALA A 579 -12.49 -21.19 -9.20
CA ALA A 579 -13.83 -21.56 -8.76
C ALA A 579 -14.80 -20.36 -8.71
N LYS A 580 -14.29 -19.12 -8.53
CA LYS A 580 -15.13 -17.92 -8.66
C LYS A 580 -15.59 -17.68 -10.10
N GLN A 581 -14.75 -17.99 -11.10
CA GLN A 581 -15.18 -17.91 -12.50
C GLN A 581 -16.18 -19.02 -12.86
N ALA A 582 -15.94 -20.24 -12.35
CA ALA A 582 -16.90 -21.34 -12.48
C ALA A 582 -18.26 -21.00 -11.84
N TRP A 583 -18.26 -20.36 -10.67
CA TRP A 583 -19.48 -19.88 -10.02
C TRP A 583 -20.25 -18.88 -10.88
N ARG A 584 -19.55 -17.97 -11.58
CA ARG A 584 -20.19 -17.00 -12.46
C ARG A 584 -20.82 -17.62 -13.69
N LEU A 585 -20.20 -18.65 -14.29
CA LEU A 585 -20.82 -19.43 -15.37
C LEU A 585 -22.11 -20.14 -14.91
N LEU A 586 -22.17 -20.53 -13.63
CA LEU A 586 -23.34 -21.19 -13.04
C LEU A 586 -24.45 -20.20 -12.70
N HIS A 587 -24.13 -19.07 -12.05
CA HIS A 587 -25.11 -18.11 -11.52
C HIS A 587 -25.56 -17.03 -12.50
N ASN A 588 -24.71 -16.64 -13.45
CA ASN A 588 -25.01 -15.57 -14.39
C ASN A 588 -25.07 -16.12 -15.83
N PRO A 589 -26.04 -17.00 -16.16
CA PRO A 589 -26.08 -17.68 -17.46
C PRO A 589 -26.35 -16.74 -18.64
N SER A 590 -26.93 -15.56 -18.39
CA SER A 590 -27.30 -14.57 -19.40
C SER A 590 -26.19 -13.60 -19.79
N CYS A 591 -25.07 -13.54 -19.04
CA CYS A 591 -24.00 -12.62 -19.39
C CYS A 591 -23.21 -13.10 -20.62
N LEU A 592 -22.61 -12.17 -21.37
CA LEU A 592 -21.88 -12.45 -22.61
C LEU A 592 -20.82 -13.56 -22.43
N PHE A 593 -20.08 -13.53 -21.33
CA PHE A 593 -19.09 -14.57 -20.98
C PHE A 593 -19.72 -15.96 -20.88
N SER A 594 -20.83 -16.11 -20.15
CA SER A 594 -21.51 -17.39 -19.98
C SER A 594 -22.12 -17.90 -21.27
N LEU A 595 -22.79 -17.02 -22.04
CA LEU A 595 -23.39 -17.36 -23.32
C LEU A 595 -22.35 -17.80 -24.35
N PHE A 596 -21.20 -17.12 -24.41
CA PHE A 596 -20.11 -17.45 -25.32
C PHE A 596 -19.40 -18.76 -24.96
N PHE A 597 -19.17 -19.04 -23.68
CA PHE A 597 -18.60 -20.33 -23.27
C PHE A 597 -19.58 -21.48 -23.44
N LYS A 598 -20.88 -21.25 -23.20
CA LYS A 598 -21.94 -22.23 -23.46
C LYS A 598 -21.99 -22.63 -24.93
N SER A 599 -21.97 -21.64 -25.84
CA SER A 599 -22.04 -21.85 -27.28
C SER A 599 -20.88 -22.67 -27.84
N ARG A 600 -19.74 -22.71 -27.14
CA ARG A 600 -18.58 -23.52 -27.52
C ARG A 600 -18.50 -24.88 -26.83
N TYR A 601 -18.76 -24.95 -25.52
CA TYR A 601 -18.37 -26.11 -24.71
C TYR A 601 -19.53 -26.96 -24.20
N PHE A 602 -20.74 -26.41 -24.09
CA PHE A 602 -21.89 -27.12 -23.51
C PHE A 602 -23.21 -26.61 -24.09
N VAL A 603 -23.34 -26.65 -25.43
CA VAL A 603 -24.49 -26.10 -26.16
C VAL A 603 -25.81 -26.73 -25.70
N ASN A 604 -25.83 -28.06 -25.58
CA ASN A 604 -27.02 -28.85 -25.28
C ASN A 604 -27.07 -29.36 -23.83
N SER A 605 -26.26 -28.81 -22.93
CA SER A 605 -26.20 -29.25 -21.54
C SER A 605 -25.96 -28.09 -20.57
N HIS A 606 -25.89 -28.40 -19.28
CA HIS A 606 -25.61 -27.42 -18.23
C HIS A 606 -24.11 -27.38 -17.90
N PHE A 607 -23.64 -26.27 -17.35
CA PHE A 607 -22.23 -26.05 -17.01
C PHE A 607 -21.63 -27.16 -16.12
N LEU A 608 -22.38 -27.68 -15.15
CA LEU A 608 -21.91 -28.77 -14.26
C LEU A 608 -21.71 -30.10 -14.99
N GLN A 609 -22.41 -30.33 -16.11
CA GLN A 609 -22.28 -31.52 -16.95
C GLN A 609 -21.29 -31.32 -18.10
N ALA A 610 -20.78 -30.09 -18.28
CA ALA A 610 -19.85 -29.79 -19.36
C ALA A 610 -18.58 -30.64 -19.26
N THR A 611 -18.14 -31.21 -20.39
CA THR A 611 -16.90 -31.98 -20.45
C THR A 611 -15.74 -31.12 -20.96
N VAL A 612 -14.53 -31.65 -20.89
CA VAL A 612 -13.34 -30.98 -21.45
C VAL A 612 -13.47 -30.80 -22.97
N GLY A 613 -14.14 -31.72 -23.67
CA GLY A 613 -14.30 -31.69 -25.13
C GLY A 613 -12.99 -31.92 -25.91
N SER A 614 -13.08 -31.81 -27.24
CA SER A 614 -11.93 -31.90 -28.15
C SER A 614 -11.28 -30.53 -28.36
N ARG A 615 -9.95 -30.43 -28.22
CA ARG A 615 -9.16 -29.18 -28.34
C ARG A 615 -9.60 -28.01 -27.43
N PRO A 616 -9.80 -28.24 -26.12
CA PRO A 616 -10.09 -27.18 -25.16
C PRO A 616 -9.02 -26.09 -25.07
N SER A 617 -9.46 -24.86 -24.83
CA SER A 617 -8.56 -23.77 -24.47
C SER A 617 -7.95 -24.00 -23.07
N PHE A 618 -6.84 -23.31 -22.79
CA PHE A 618 -6.25 -23.35 -21.46
C PHE A 618 -7.12 -22.67 -20.40
N ALA A 619 -7.82 -21.58 -20.79
CA ALA A 619 -8.84 -20.92 -19.98
C ALA A 619 -9.94 -21.92 -19.56
N TRP A 620 -10.51 -22.66 -20.51
CA TRP A 620 -11.56 -23.64 -20.22
C TRP A 620 -11.10 -24.74 -19.25
N LYS A 621 -9.91 -25.31 -19.47
CA LYS A 621 -9.33 -26.29 -18.53
C LYS A 621 -9.13 -25.71 -17.12
N SER A 622 -8.80 -24.42 -17.04
CA SER A 622 -8.61 -23.72 -15.76
C SER A 622 -9.95 -23.53 -15.04
N ILE A 623 -11.00 -23.14 -15.76
CA ILE A 623 -12.36 -23.02 -15.22
C ILE A 623 -12.86 -24.39 -14.72
N LEU A 624 -12.69 -25.46 -15.49
CA LEU A 624 -13.07 -26.82 -15.06
C LEU A 624 -12.32 -27.26 -13.79
N HIS A 625 -11.04 -26.88 -13.63
CA HIS A 625 -10.31 -27.14 -12.40
C HIS A 625 -10.90 -26.41 -11.18
N GLY A 626 -11.40 -25.17 -11.38
CA GLY A 626 -12.17 -24.45 -10.38
C GLY A 626 -13.53 -25.10 -10.08
N ARG A 627 -14.22 -25.60 -11.11
CA ARG A 627 -15.51 -26.30 -10.98
C ARG A 627 -15.43 -27.50 -10.05
N LEU A 628 -14.33 -28.27 -10.07
CA LEU A 628 -14.11 -29.40 -9.15
C LEU A 628 -14.13 -29.00 -7.67
N LEU A 629 -13.64 -27.80 -7.34
CA LEU A 629 -13.74 -27.27 -5.98
C LEU A 629 -15.16 -26.79 -5.69
N LEU A 630 -15.80 -26.17 -6.69
CA LEU A 630 -17.15 -25.67 -6.56
C LEU A 630 -18.13 -26.81 -6.24
N GLU A 631 -18.10 -27.92 -6.99
CA GLU A 631 -18.93 -29.11 -6.80
C GLU A 631 -18.88 -29.66 -5.35
N LYS A 632 -17.74 -29.52 -4.65
CA LYS A 632 -17.60 -29.98 -3.26
C LYS A 632 -18.38 -29.15 -2.23
N GLY A 633 -18.71 -27.90 -2.56
CA GLY A 633 -19.42 -26.97 -1.66
C GLY A 633 -20.73 -26.43 -2.22
N LEU A 634 -21.18 -26.92 -3.38
CA LEU A 634 -22.49 -26.61 -3.94
C LEU A 634 -23.58 -27.38 -3.21
N ARG A 635 -24.72 -26.73 -3.02
CA ARG A 635 -25.97 -27.34 -2.57
C ARG A 635 -27.11 -26.85 -3.46
N LEU A 636 -27.98 -27.75 -3.88
CA LEU A 636 -29.21 -27.37 -4.57
C LEU A 636 -30.22 -26.90 -3.51
N CYS A 637 -30.73 -25.68 -3.68
CA CYS A 637 -31.88 -25.15 -2.93
C CYS A 637 -33.15 -25.38 -3.74
N ILE A 638 -34.17 -25.89 -3.07
CA ILE A 638 -35.48 -26.13 -3.68
C ILE A 638 -36.22 -24.79 -3.79
N GLY A 639 -36.53 -24.41 -5.02
CA GLY A 639 -37.38 -23.30 -5.38
C GLY A 639 -38.82 -23.80 -5.51
N ASP A 640 -39.29 -23.92 -6.74
CA ASP A 640 -40.56 -24.55 -7.12
C ASP A 640 -40.53 -26.09 -7.13
N GLY A 641 -39.35 -26.71 -7.05
CA GLY A 641 -39.18 -28.16 -7.05
C GLY A 641 -39.38 -28.83 -8.41
N ALA A 642 -39.60 -28.05 -9.47
CA ALA A 642 -39.96 -28.55 -10.80
C ALA A 642 -38.78 -29.14 -11.57
N SER A 643 -37.55 -28.87 -11.14
CA SER A 643 -36.32 -29.32 -11.81
C SER A 643 -35.50 -30.33 -10.99
N THR A 644 -35.98 -30.69 -9.80
CA THR A 644 -35.31 -31.63 -8.90
C THR A 644 -36.09 -32.94 -8.80
N SER A 645 -35.46 -34.04 -9.24
CA SER A 645 -35.98 -35.39 -9.01
C SER A 645 -35.80 -35.78 -7.54
N VAL A 646 -36.83 -36.38 -6.94
CA VAL A 646 -36.82 -36.79 -5.53
C VAL A 646 -35.73 -37.82 -5.28
N TRP A 647 -35.61 -38.84 -6.12
CA TRP A 647 -34.78 -40.01 -5.86
C TRP A 647 -33.36 -39.94 -6.41
N THR A 648 -33.16 -39.17 -7.49
CA THR A 648 -31.83 -39.02 -8.10
C THR A 648 -31.14 -37.72 -7.69
N GLY A 649 -31.90 -36.69 -7.29
CA GLY A 649 -31.39 -35.42 -6.83
C GLY A 649 -30.75 -35.50 -5.44
N GLN A 650 -29.61 -34.84 -5.25
CA GLN A 650 -28.95 -34.73 -3.94
C GLN A 650 -29.35 -33.42 -3.23
N TRP A 651 -30.59 -33.36 -2.74
CA TRP A 651 -31.18 -32.12 -2.21
C TRP A 651 -31.37 -32.11 -0.69
N ILE A 652 -31.10 -33.22 0.01
CA ILE A 652 -31.16 -33.31 1.48
C ILE A 652 -29.75 -33.18 2.08
N LEU A 653 -29.59 -32.27 3.04
CA LEU A 653 -28.35 -32.08 3.79
C LEU A 653 -28.41 -32.85 5.12
N ASP A 654 -27.78 -34.03 5.15
CA ASP A 654 -27.54 -34.83 6.35
C ASP A 654 -26.09 -34.57 6.84
N CYS A 655 -25.21 -35.58 6.80
CA CYS A 655 -23.76 -35.38 6.93
C CYS A 655 -23.07 -34.96 5.61
N ARG A 656 -23.70 -35.33 4.48
CA ARG A 656 -23.35 -34.96 3.11
C ARG A 656 -24.64 -34.78 2.33
N LEU A 657 -24.56 -34.12 1.17
CA LEU A 657 -25.70 -34.06 0.25
C LEU A 657 -26.02 -35.46 -0.26
N ARG A 658 -27.28 -35.85 -0.16
CA ARG A 658 -27.79 -37.14 -0.65
C ARG A 658 -29.25 -37.02 -1.07
N ALA A 659 -29.71 -38.01 -1.81
CA ALA A 659 -31.13 -38.25 -2.01
C ALA A 659 -31.78 -38.78 -0.72
N PRO A 660 -33.08 -38.56 -0.52
CA PRO A 660 -33.87 -39.25 0.50
C PRO A 660 -33.78 -40.77 0.37
N LEU A 661 -33.89 -41.45 1.51
CA LEU A 661 -34.00 -42.90 1.57
C LEU A 661 -35.42 -43.33 1.21
N MET A 662 -35.55 -44.21 0.22
CA MET A 662 -36.83 -44.80 -0.18
C MET A 662 -37.38 -45.67 0.96
N LYS A 663 -38.59 -45.38 1.43
CA LYS A 663 -39.31 -46.22 2.39
C LYS A 663 -39.93 -47.45 1.73
N ASN A 664 -40.39 -47.29 0.49
CA ASN A 664 -41.12 -48.30 -0.29
C ASN A 664 -40.24 -48.94 -1.38
N ILE A 665 -40.52 -50.20 -1.74
CA ILE A 665 -39.79 -50.93 -2.79
C ILE A 665 -40.23 -50.49 -4.19
N LEU A 666 -41.53 -50.20 -4.36
CA LEU A 666 -42.10 -49.65 -5.59
C LEU A 666 -42.27 -48.15 -5.38
N VAL A 667 -41.57 -47.35 -6.18
CA VAL A 667 -41.65 -45.89 -6.20
C VAL A 667 -41.66 -45.41 -7.63
N ASP A 668 -42.31 -44.27 -7.87
CA ASP A 668 -42.18 -43.56 -9.13
C ASP A 668 -40.78 -42.93 -9.22
N LEU A 669 -39.98 -43.37 -10.18
CA LEU A 669 -38.61 -42.87 -10.38
C LEU A 669 -38.58 -41.44 -10.97
N ASP A 670 -39.66 -41.04 -11.64
CA ASP A 670 -39.81 -39.73 -12.27
C ASP A 670 -40.40 -38.68 -11.31
N LEU A 671 -40.70 -39.07 -10.06
CA LEU A 671 -41.25 -38.19 -9.03
C LEU A 671 -40.38 -36.93 -8.82
N MET A 672 -41.01 -35.77 -8.95
CA MET A 672 -40.37 -34.46 -8.80
C MET A 672 -40.67 -33.84 -7.43
N VAL A 673 -39.73 -33.02 -6.92
CA VAL A 673 -39.86 -32.40 -5.59
C VAL A 673 -41.08 -31.47 -5.50
N GLN A 674 -41.52 -30.88 -6.63
CA GLN A 674 -42.75 -30.07 -6.69
C GLN A 674 -43.98 -30.82 -6.18
N GLU A 675 -44.04 -32.15 -6.36
CA GLU A 675 -45.18 -32.99 -5.96
C GLU A 675 -45.21 -33.26 -4.46
N LEU A 676 -44.13 -32.92 -3.74
CA LEU A 676 -44.07 -32.97 -2.29
C LEU A 676 -44.54 -31.65 -1.64
N ILE A 677 -44.88 -30.63 -2.43
CA ILE A 677 -45.24 -29.29 -1.97
C ILE A 677 -46.75 -29.10 -2.16
N ASP A 678 -47.44 -28.73 -1.09
CA ASP A 678 -48.86 -28.41 -1.15
C ASP A 678 -49.09 -27.06 -1.88
N PRO A 679 -49.84 -27.02 -2.99
CA PRO A 679 -50.11 -25.81 -3.75
C PRO A 679 -50.85 -24.72 -2.97
N ALA A 680 -51.65 -25.10 -1.96
CA ALA A 680 -52.46 -24.17 -1.18
C ALA A 680 -51.67 -23.55 -0.03
N SER A 681 -51.02 -24.36 0.80
CA SER A 681 -50.23 -23.88 1.93
C SER A 681 -48.84 -23.37 1.55
N LYS A 682 -48.34 -23.69 0.35
CA LYS A 682 -46.98 -23.37 -0.10
C LYS A 682 -45.89 -23.96 0.82
N THR A 683 -46.22 -25.06 1.49
CA THR A 683 -45.33 -25.79 2.40
C THR A 683 -45.29 -27.28 2.03
N TRP A 684 -44.41 -28.06 2.67
CA TRP A 684 -44.33 -29.50 2.43
C TRP A 684 -45.63 -30.20 2.82
N ASP A 685 -46.11 -31.12 1.98
CA ASP A 685 -47.27 -31.95 2.26
C ASP A 685 -46.91 -33.06 3.27
N PRO A 686 -47.42 -32.99 4.52
CA PRO A 686 -47.04 -33.93 5.56
C PRO A 686 -47.52 -35.36 5.29
N ASP A 687 -48.62 -35.54 4.55
CA ASP A 687 -49.22 -36.85 4.29
C ASP A 687 -48.36 -37.60 3.24
N ILE A 688 -47.99 -36.91 2.17
CA ILE A 688 -47.09 -37.44 1.13
C ILE A 688 -45.70 -37.75 1.72
N LEU A 689 -45.16 -36.86 2.57
CA LEU A 689 -43.86 -37.08 3.20
C LEU A 689 -43.85 -38.33 4.10
N GLN A 690 -44.92 -38.56 4.88
CA GLN A 690 -45.05 -39.75 5.75
C GLN A 690 -45.19 -41.05 4.96
N GLU A 691 -45.82 -41.01 3.80
CA GLU A 691 -45.97 -42.16 2.90
C GLU A 691 -44.64 -42.58 2.29
N LEU A 692 -43.84 -41.62 1.81
CA LEU A 692 -42.67 -41.87 0.97
C LEU A 692 -41.33 -41.99 1.71
N PHE A 693 -41.17 -41.33 2.87
CA PHE A 693 -39.88 -41.19 3.54
C PHE A 693 -39.87 -41.72 4.99
N PHE A 694 -38.68 -42.06 5.49
CA PHE A 694 -38.47 -42.34 6.91
C PHE A 694 -38.50 -41.05 7.74
N GLN A 695 -38.92 -41.15 9.02
CA GLN A 695 -39.05 -39.99 9.93
C GLN A 695 -37.81 -39.08 9.96
N ARG A 696 -36.60 -39.67 9.94
CA ARG A 696 -35.34 -38.90 9.91
C ARG A 696 -35.23 -37.99 8.68
N ASP A 697 -35.66 -38.45 7.52
CA ASP A 697 -35.59 -37.68 6.27
C ASP A 697 -36.70 -36.63 6.23
N ILE A 698 -37.89 -36.94 6.76
CA ILE A 698 -38.97 -35.97 6.96
C ILE A 698 -38.47 -34.78 7.80
N ASP A 699 -37.79 -35.05 8.92
CA ASP A 699 -37.24 -34.01 9.80
C ASP A 699 -36.19 -33.14 9.09
N LEU A 700 -35.44 -33.70 8.13
CA LEU A 700 -34.45 -32.96 7.33
C LEU A 700 -35.12 -32.16 6.21
N ILE A 701 -36.13 -32.72 5.53
CA ILE A 701 -36.91 -32.04 4.49
C ILE A 701 -37.66 -30.87 5.09
N CYS A 702 -38.32 -31.04 6.25
CA CYS A 702 -39.06 -29.97 6.93
C CYS A 702 -38.17 -28.79 7.36
N LYS A 703 -36.85 -28.97 7.49
CA LYS A 703 -35.90 -27.87 7.75
C LYS A 703 -35.61 -27.05 6.50
N ILE A 704 -35.87 -27.59 5.30
CA ILE A 704 -35.76 -26.87 4.03
C ILE A 704 -37.02 -26.03 3.87
N LYS A 705 -36.86 -24.74 3.56
CA LYS A 705 -37.98 -23.87 3.20
C LYS A 705 -37.94 -23.65 1.68
N PRO A 706 -38.90 -24.17 0.91
CA PRO A 706 -38.98 -23.92 -0.53
C PRO A 706 -39.11 -22.43 -0.84
N VAL A 707 -38.46 -21.97 -1.91
CA VAL A 707 -38.53 -20.59 -2.38
C VAL A 707 -39.35 -20.56 -3.67
N LEU A 708 -40.68 -20.66 -3.55
CA LEU A 708 -41.59 -20.80 -4.69
C LEU A 708 -41.60 -19.62 -5.66
N SER A 709 -40.99 -18.49 -5.31
CA SER A 709 -40.81 -17.35 -6.22
C SER A 709 -39.69 -17.54 -7.24
N SER A 710 -38.93 -18.64 -7.16
CA SER A 710 -37.80 -18.95 -8.04
C SER A 710 -37.83 -20.42 -8.42
N GLN A 711 -37.26 -20.74 -9.60
CA GLN A 711 -36.88 -22.12 -9.94
C GLN A 711 -35.78 -22.60 -8.99
N ASP A 712 -35.58 -23.93 -8.90
CA ASP A 712 -34.48 -24.50 -8.11
C ASP A 712 -33.12 -23.92 -8.53
N PHE A 713 -32.29 -23.60 -7.55
CA PHE A 713 -31.02 -22.90 -7.79
C PHE A 713 -29.90 -23.41 -6.88
N TRP A 714 -28.66 -23.24 -7.34
CA TRP A 714 -27.49 -23.65 -6.59
C TRP A 714 -27.09 -22.59 -5.57
N ILE A 715 -26.68 -22.99 -4.37
CA ILE A 715 -26.07 -22.12 -3.37
C ILE A 715 -24.71 -22.68 -2.94
N TRP A 716 -23.87 -21.80 -2.38
CA TRP A 716 -22.61 -22.14 -1.77
C TRP A 716 -22.75 -22.34 -0.25
N LEU A 717 -22.47 -23.57 0.23
CA LEU A 717 -22.72 -23.98 1.61
C LEU A 717 -21.86 -23.24 2.65
N HIS A 718 -20.65 -22.81 2.28
CA HIS A 718 -19.67 -22.29 3.22
C HIS A 718 -19.68 -20.76 3.35
N ASN A 719 -20.81 -20.13 3.02
CA ASN A 719 -21.06 -18.71 3.23
C ASN A 719 -22.51 -18.48 3.65
N LYS A 720 -22.74 -17.54 4.58
CA LYS A 720 -24.08 -17.26 5.10
C LYS A 720 -25.03 -16.67 4.04
N SER A 721 -24.50 -15.94 3.06
CA SER A 721 -25.30 -15.39 1.96
C SER A 721 -25.69 -16.43 0.91
N GLY A 722 -25.13 -17.64 0.96
CA GLY A 722 -25.24 -18.61 -0.14
C GLY A 722 -24.37 -18.27 -1.36
N GLU A 723 -23.63 -17.15 -1.35
CA GLU A 723 -22.75 -16.79 -2.46
C GLU A 723 -21.33 -17.34 -2.29
N TYR A 724 -20.71 -17.70 -3.42
CA TYR A 724 -19.31 -18.10 -3.42
C TYR A 724 -18.37 -16.92 -3.15
N SER A 725 -17.53 -17.04 -2.13
CA SER A 725 -16.39 -16.16 -1.91
C SER A 725 -15.07 -16.93 -2.09
N VAL A 726 -14.04 -16.26 -2.62
CA VAL A 726 -12.69 -16.86 -2.73
C VAL A 726 -12.16 -17.26 -1.36
N ARG A 727 -12.54 -16.54 -0.29
CA ARG A 727 -12.15 -16.86 1.09
C ARG A 727 -12.75 -18.20 1.54
N SER A 728 -14.05 -18.41 1.34
CA SER A 728 -14.72 -19.65 1.72
C SER A 728 -14.29 -20.83 0.85
N GLY A 729 -14.06 -20.61 -0.45
CA GLY A 729 -13.52 -21.64 -1.34
C GLY A 729 -12.09 -22.03 -0.97
N TYR A 730 -11.22 -21.06 -0.65
CA TYR A 730 -9.86 -21.33 -0.17
C TYR A 730 -9.88 -22.12 1.14
N TRP A 731 -10.77 -21.77 2.07
CA TRP A 731 -10.92 -22.49 3.32
C TRP A 731 -11.29 -23.97 3.09
N LEU A 732 -12.25 -24.26 2.19
CA LEU A 732 -12.63 -25.62 1.86
C LEU A 732 -11.48 -26.39 1.20
N ALA A 733 -10.89 -25.80 0.15
CA ALA A 733 -9.81 -26.41 -0.62
C ALA A 733 -8.56 -26.69 0.24
N SER A 734 -8.20 -25.76 1.13
CA SER A 734 -7.04 -25.89 1.99
C SER A 734 -7.22 -27.03 2.99
N ARG A 735 -8.42 -27.19 3.57
CA ARG A 735 -8.71 -28.29 4.49
C ARG A 735 -8.76 -29.64 3.80
N ASP A 736 -9.29 -29.67 2.59
CA ASP A 736 -9.41 -30.90 1.79
C ASP A 736 -8.03 -31.39 1.31
N GLN A 737 -7.22 -30.51 0.72
CA GLN A 737 -5.90 -30.88 0.20
C GLN A 737 -4.86 -31.13 1.31
N ASN A 738 -4.93 -30.37 2.41
CA ASN A 738 -3.95 -30.47 3.50
C ASN A 738 -4.57 -31.13 4.76
N CYS A 739 -5.53 -32.05 4.59
CA CYS A 739 -6.29 -32.64 5.69
C CYS A 739 -5.40 -33.21 6.81
N GLU A 740 -4.37 -33.98 6.46
CA GLU A 740 -3.41 -34.54 7.42
C GLU A 740 -2.67 -33.47 8.21
N LEU A 741 -2.28 -32.37 7.55
CA LEU A 741 -1.60 -31.26 8.20
C LEU A 741 -2.54 -30.53 9.17
N PHE A 742 -3.81 -30.34 8.80
CA PHE A 742 -4.82 -29.76 9.69
C PHE A 742 -5.09 -30.66 10.91
N GLN A 743 -5.21 -31.97 10.70
CA GLN A 743 -5.37 -32.94 11.78
C GLN A 743 -4.16 -32.93 12.72
N SER A 744 -2.94 -32.95 12.17
CA SER A 744 -1.71 -32.86 12.94
C SER A 744 -1.58 -31.55 13.73
N ALA A 745 -1.99 -30.43 13.13
CA ALA A 745 -1.96 -29.12 13.79
C ALA A 745 -3.01 -28.99 14.90
N ALA A 746 -4.14 -29.68 14.78
CA ALA A 746 -5.21 -29.70 15.77
C ALA A 746 -5.03 -30.79 16.85
N ALA A 747 -4.08 -31.72 16.66
CA ALA A 747 -3.85 -32.82 17.59
C ALA A 747 -3.47 -32.31 18.99
N LEU A 748 -4.01 -32.97 20.01
CA LEU A 748 -3.72 -32.69 21.41
C LEU A 748 -2.61 -33.63 21.94
N PRO A 749 -1.73 -33.15 22.84
CA PRO A 749 -1.67 -31.80 23.40
C PRO A 749 -1.13 -30.76 22.40
N SER A 750 -1.77 -29.59 22.32
CA SER A 750 -1.44 -28.53 21.34
C SER A 750 -0.87 -27.27 22.00
N LEU A 751 0.09 -26.63 21.33
CA LEU A 751 0.63 -25.31 21.70
C LEU A 751 -0.20 -24.15 21.14
N ASN A 752 -1.25 -24.43 20.37
CA ASN A 752 -2.08 -23.42 19.72
C ASN A 752 -2.72 -22.41 20.70
N PRO A 753 -3.23 -22.81 21.89
CA PRO A 753 -3.79 -21.85 22.85
C PRO A 753 -2.76 -20.80 23.31
N ILE A 754 -1.50 -21.19 23.51
CA ILE A 754 -0.42 -20.25 23.87
C ILE A 754 -0.12 -19.31 22.69
N LYS A 755 -0.09 -19.83 21.46
CA LYS A 755 0.13 -19.02 20.26
C LYS A 755 -1.00 -18.02 20.02
N GLU A 756 -2.25 -18.38 20.34
CA GLU A 756 -3.38 -17.47 20.27
C GLU A 756 -3.22 -16.30 21.25
N LEU A 757 -2.81 -16.59 22.50
CA LEU A 757 -2.53 -15.57 23.51
C LEU A 757 -1.47 -14.56 23.03
N ILE A 758 -0.41 -15.03 22.36
CA ILE A 758 0.63 -14.17 21.77
C ILE A 758 0.03 -13.14 20.80
N TRP A 759 -0.93 -13.55 19.98
CA TRP A 759 -1.55 -12.65 19.00
C TRP A 759 -2.46 -11.62 19.66
N THR A 760 -3.11 -11.99 20.77
CA THR A 760 -3.95 -11.08 21.57
C THR A 760 -3.17 -10.16 22.51
N ALA A 761 -1.90 -10.44 22.80
CA ALA A 761 -1.09 -9.65 23.73
C ALA A 761 -0.95 -8.17 23.30
N LEU A 762 -0.92 -7.26 24.26
CA LEU A 762 -0.65 -5.82 24.03
C LEU A 762 0.86 -5.58 23.87
N ALA A 763 1.43 -6.07 22.78
CA ALA A 763 2.87 -5.95 22.49
C ALA A 763 3.11 -5.46 21.05
N PRO A 764 4.24 -4.76 20.79
CA PRO A 764 4.64 -4.45 19.43
C PRO A 764 4.71 -5.70 18.56
N SER A 765 4.27 -5.62 17.31
CA SER A 765 4.16 -6.78 16.43
C SER A 765 5.48 -7.55 16.23
N LYS A 766 6.64 -6.86 16.30
CA LYS A 766 7.96 -7.51 16.28
C LYS A 766 8.18 -8.48 17.45
N ILE A 767 7.65 -8.13 18.62
CA ILE A 767 7.74 -8.94 19.85
C ILE A 767 6.78 -10.12 19.76
N LYS A 768 5.56 -9.93 19.21
CA LYS A 768 4.64 -11.04 18.94
C LYS A 768 5.25 -12.11 18.04
N VAL A 769 5.90 -11.69 16.94
CA VAL A 769 6.61 -12.61 16.04
C VAL A 769 7.77 -13.31 16.76
N PHE A 770 8.52 -12.60 17.59
CA PHE A 770 9.59 -13.21 18.39
C PHE A 770 9.06 -14.26 19.37
N MET A 771 8.00 -13.95 20.12
CA MET A 771 7.36 -14.90 21.04
C MET A 771 6.81 -16.12 20.29
N TRP A 772 6.17 -15.91 19.12
CA TRP A 772 5.71 -17.02 18.28
C TRP A 772 6.89 -17.90 17.84
N LYS A 773 8.04 -17.31 17.50
CA LYS A 773 9.25 -18.08 17.14
C LYS A 773 9.79 -18.86 18.34
N ALA A 774 9.77 -18.29 19.54
CA ALA A 774 10.19 -18.99 20.76
C ALA A 774 9.32 -20.24 20.99
N VAL A 775 7.99 -20.09 20.94
CA VAL A 775 7.04 -21.20 21.11
C VAL A 775 7.10 -22.20 19.94
N SER A 776 7.46 -21.75 18.74
CA SER A 776 7.56 -22.63 17.56
C SER A 776 8.95 -23.28 17.40
N GLY A 777 9.87 -23.09 18.35
CA GLY A 777 11.23 -23.64 18.27
C GLY A 777 12.07 -23.04 17.14
N ALA A 778 11.71 -21.84 16.68
CA ALA A 778 12.27 -21.18 15.50
C ALA A 778 13.33 -20.12 15.83
N ILE A 779 14.01 -20.28 16.97
CA ILE A 779 15.12 -19.42 17.41
C ILE A 779 16.42 -20.23 17.31
N PRO A 780 17.48 -19.67 16.69
CA PRO A 780 18.76 -20.34 16.51
C PRO A 780 19.56 -20.39 17.82
N VAL A 781 19.17 -21.26 18.75
CA VAL A 781 19.93 -21.58 19.97
C VAL A 781 20.77 -22.83 19.75
N ALA A 782 21.83 -23.04 20.54
CA ALA A 782 22.74 -24.17 20.31
C ALA A 782 22.04 -25.53 20.27
N GLU A 783 21.09 -25.78 21.18
CA GLU A 783 20.27 -27.00 21.18
C GLU A 783 19.55 -27.21 19.82
N LYS A 784 18.96 -26.16 19.25
CA LYS A 784 18.20 -26.25 18.00
C LYS A 784 19.10 -26.34 16.77
N LEU A 785 20.25 -25.69 16.78
CA LEU A 785 21.26 -25.83 15.72
C LEU A 785 21.87 -27.24 15.71
N ALA A 786 22.23 -27.77 16.89
CA ALA A 786 22.73 -29.13 17.04
C ALA A 786 21.71 -30.19 16.60
N SER A 787 20.42 -30.02 16.93
CA SER A 787 19.34 -30.90 16.48
C SER A 787 19.18 -30.96 14.95
N ARG A 788 19.77 -30.00 14.23
CA ARG A 788 19.77 -29.94 12.76
C ARG A 788 21.12 -30.33 12.14
N GLY A 789 21.99 -30.99 12.91
CA GLY A 789 23.27 -31.51 12.43
C GLY A 789 24.38 -30.46 12.28
N ILE A 790 24.21 -29.27 12.85
CA ILE A 790 25.28 -28.25 12.88
C ILE A 790 26.18 -28.56 14.08
N SER A 791 27.48 -28.75 13.84
CA SER A 791 28.46 -28.95 14.90
C SER A 791 28.86 -27.61 15.52
N LEU A 792 28.53 -27.43 16.81
CA LEU A 792 28.94 -26.26 17.60
C LEU A 792 29.00 -26.60 19.09
N ASP A 793 29.65 -25.71 19.86
CA ASP A 793 29.67 -25.77 21.32
C ASP A 793 28.25 -25.57 21.88
N GLN A 794 27.78 -26.52 22.70
CA GLN A 794 26.44 -26.48 23.29
C GLN A 794 26.37 -25.64 24.58
N ARG A 795 27.50 -25.09 25.04
CA ARG A 795 27.54 -24.16 26.17
C ARG A 795 26.93 -22.81 25.79
N CYS A 796 26.18 -22.24 26.72
CA CYS A 796 25.63 -20.91 26.58
C CYS A 796 26.76 -19.88 26.49
N GLN A 797 26.76 -19.09 25.42
CA GLN A 797 27.80 -18.09 25.20
C GLN A 797 27.72 -16.89 26.17
N VAL A 798 26.63 -16.77 26.91
CA VAL A 798 26.42 -15.71 27.91
C VAL A 798 26.91 -16.14 29.30
N CYS A 799 26.44 -17.28 29.80
CA CYS A 799 26.73 -17.72 31.17
C CYS A 799 27.78 -18.84 31.28
N GLY A 800 28.17 -19.47 30.18
CA GLY A 800 29.17 -20.55 30.14
C GLY A 800 28.67 -21.93 30.56
N LEU A 801 27.42 -22.07 31.00
CA LEU A 801 26.82 -23.35 31.40
C LEU A 801 26.42 -24.19 30.18
N GLU A 802 26.46 -25.53 30.31
CA GLU A 802 25.98 -26.46 29.28
C GLU A 802 24.45 -26.40 29.11
N GLY A 803 23.98 -26.59 27.87
CA GLY A 803 22.55 -26.68 27.56
C GLY A 803 21.89 -25.35 27.15
N GLU A 804 22.41 -24.67 26.12
CA GLU A 804 21.78 -23.47 25.56
C GLU A 804 20.47 -23.77 24.82
N SER A 805 19.37 -23.74 25.58
CA SER A 805 17.99 -23.82 25.09
C SER A 805 17.30 -22.46 25.00
N ILE A 806 16.15 -22.40 24.32
CA ILE A 806 15.31 -21.18 24.29
C ILE A 806 14.86 -20.82 25.71
N ASN A 807 14.50 -21.81 26.54
CA ASN A 807 14.11 -21.57 27.93
C ASN A 807 15.31 -21.03 28.74
N HIS A 808 16.50 -21.60 28.52
CA HIS A 808 17.70 -21.14 29.18
C HIS A 808 17.97 -19.67 28.86
N LEU A 809 18.04 -19.29 27.59
CA LEU A 809 18.35 -17.91 27.19
C LEU A 809 17.30 -16.89 27.65
N LEU A 810 16.01 -17.26 27.68
CA LEU A 810 14.94 -16.33 28.03
C LEU A 810 14.64 -16.23 29.53
N PHE A 811 14.92 -17.28 30.31
CA PHE A 811 14.41 -17.38 31.68
C PHE A 811 15.44 -17.81 32.72
N ILE A 812 16.34 -18.74 32.39
CA ILE A 812 17.21 -19.40 33.39
C ILE A 812 18.62 -18.80 33.41
N CYS A 813 19.09 -18.29 32.27
CA CYS A 813 20.41 -17.70 32.12
C CYS A 813 20.62 -16.61 33.17
N THR A 814 21.84 -16.49 33.69
CA THR A 814 22.21 -15.53 34.73
C THR A 814 21.76 -14.11 34.39
N LEU A 815 21.99 -13.68 33.14
CA LEU A 815 21.56 -12.38 32.63
C LEU A 815 20.03 -12.27 32.52
N ALA A 816 19.35 -13.32 32.04
CA ALA A 816 17.90 -13.32 31.91
C ALA A 816 17.21 -13.19 33.27
N ARG A 817 17.70 -13.90 34.28
CA ARG A 817 17.20 -13.80 35.67
C ARG A 817 17.37 -12.41 36.24
N GLN A 818 18.50 -11.74 35.97
CA GLN A 818 18.70 -10.35 36.36
C GLN A 818 17.69 -9.41 35.67
N VAL A 819 17.46 -9.59 34.37
CA VAL A 819 16.47 -8.80 33.63
C VAL A 819 15.07 -8.98 34.23
N TRP A 820 14.63 -10.21 34.49
CA TRP A 820 13.32 -10.47 35.10
C TRP A 820 13.21 -9.91 36.52
N ALA A 821 14.27 -9.99 37.33
CA ALA A 821 14.30 -9.40 38.67
C ALA A 821 14.18 -7.87 38.66
N LEU A 822 14.66 -7.22 37.61
CA LEU A 822 14.57 -5.77 37.42
C LEU A 822 13.28 -5.31 36.74
N ALA A 823 12.52 -6.23 36.12
CA ALA A 823 11.37 -5.90 35.28
C ALA A 823 10.07 -5.61 36.05
N ASP A 824 10.08 -5.71 37.39
CA ASP A 824 8.91 -5.52 38.27
C ASP A 824 7.70 -6.38 37.87
N ILE A 825 7.98 -7.61 37.39
CA ILE A 825 6.97 -8.60 37.01
C ILE A 825 6.97 -9.71 38.07
N PRO A 826 5.82 -10.05 38.69
CA PRO A 826 5.75 -11.09 39.70
C PRO A 826 6.26 -12.42 39.11
N SER A 827 7.17 -13.07 39.83
CA SER A 827 7.62 -14.41 39.46
C SER A 827 6.54 -15.44 39.76
N PRO A 828 6.42 -16.52 38.95
CA PRO A 828 5.56 -17.65 39.30
C PRO A 828 6.00 -18.30 40.61
N GLU A 829 5.09 -19.01 41.29
CA GLU A 829 5.29 -19.58 42.64
C GLU A 829 6.58 -20.43 42.77
N ASN A 830 7.01 -21.09 41.68
CA ASN A 830 8.23 -21.91 41.63
C ASN A 830 9.42 -21.22 40.94
N SER A 831 9.40 -19.89 40.82
CA SER A 831 10.29 -19.07 39.98
C SER A 831 10.24 -19.44 38.49
N PHE A 832 10.88 -18.64 37.63
CA PHE A 832 11.05 -18.99 36.21
C PHE A 832 11.97 -20.22 36.08
N GLY A 833 11.41 -21.41 36.28
CA GLY A 833 12.14 -22.67 36.42
C GLY A 833 12.42 -23.43 35.11
N GLY A 834 13.11 -24.56 35.26
CA GLY A 834 13.57 -25.47 34.19
C GLY A 834 12.47 -26.27 33.45
N HIS A 835 11.20 -26.14 33.84
CA HIS A 835 10.14 -27.02 33.36
C HIS A 835 9.88 -26.93 31.85
N SER A 836 9.66 -25.72 31.30
CA SER A 836 9.54 -25.50 29.85
C SER A 836 9.40 -24.01 29.52
N VAL A 837 9.90 -23.59 28.35
CA VAL A 837 9.64 -22.26 27.77
C VAL A 837 8.14 -21.97 27.62
N TYR A 838 7.33 -23.01 27.39
CA TYR A 838 5.89 -22.87 27.18
C TYR A 838 5.16 -22.46 28.46
N HIS A 839 5.54 -23.04 29.60
CA HIS A 839 4.95 -22.73 30.90
C HIS A 839 5.25 -21.27 31.30
N ASN A 840 6.52 -20.86 31.15
CA ASN A 840 6.98 -19.52 31.48
C ASN A 840 6.30 -18.45 30.60
N LEU A 841 6.19 -18.68 29.28
CA LEU A 841 5.49 -17.75 28.38
C LEU A 841 3.99 -17.70 28.64
N HIS A 842 3.35 -18.83 28.94
CA HIS A 842 1.93 -18.86 29.26
C HIS A 842 1.60 -18.06 30.52
N PHE A 843 2.43 -18.15 31.57
CA PHE A 843 2.30 -17.34 32.79
C PHE A 843 2.37 -15.83 32.48
N ILE A 844 3.39 -15.39 31.74
CA ILE A 844 3.56 -13.98 31.37
C ILE A 844 2.37 -13.46 30.54
N LEU A 845 1.94 -14.23 29.55
CA LEU A 845 0.84 -13.83 28.68
C LEU A 845 -0.51 -13.77 29.40
N LYS A 846 -0.71 -14.60 30.43
CA LYS A 846 -1.88 -14.51 31.31
C LYS A 846 -1.86 -13.27 32.18
N LEU A 847 -0.71 -12.95 32.77
CA LEU A 847 -0.54 -11.75 33.60
C LEU A 847 -0.91 -10.48 32.80
N ALA A 848 -0.39 -10.36 31.58
CA ALA A 848 -0.64 -9.23 30.68
C ALA A 848 -2.11 -9.07 30.24
N LYS A 849 -2.93 -10.11 30.36
CA LYS A 849 -4.37 -10.07 30.03
C LYS A 849 -5.23 -9.60 31.21
N SER A 850 -4.70 -9.67 32.43
CA SER A 850 -5.43 -9.39 33.69
C SER A 850 -5.25 -7.96 34.21
N SER A 851 -4.22 -7.24 33.77
CA SER A 851 -3.89 -5.90 34.27
C SER A 851 -4.49 -4.80 33.39
N THR A 852 -5.65 -4.27 33.80
CA THR A 852 -6.23 -3.02 33.28
C THR A 852 -5.28 -1.82 33.44
N ASP A 853 -4.39 -1.86 34.42
CA ASP A 853 -3.42 -0.80 34.73
C ASP A 853 -2.27 -0.67 33.71
N MET A 854 -2.01 -1.72 32.92
CA MET A 854 -0.98 -1.66 31.87
C MET A 854 -1.44 -0.81 30.69
N ILE A 855 -2.76 -0.69 30.47
CA ILE A 855 -3.35 0.18 29.45
C ILE A 855 -3.17 1.65 29.86
N ALA A 856 -3.37 1.98 31.15
CA ALA A 856 -3.12 3.31 31.67
C ALA A 856 -1.64 3.71 31.51
N LYS A 857 -0.71 2.80 31.83
CA LYS A 857 0.74 3.05 31.70
C LYS A 857 1.19 3.16 30.24
N ILE A 858 0.62 2.37 29.33
CA ILE A 858 0.88 2.51 27.88
C ILE A 858 0.29 3.81 27.33
N HIS A 859 -0.88 4.24 27.80
CA HIS A 859 -1.45 5.54 27.44
C HIS A 859 -0.63 6.69 28.01
N GLU A 860 -0.10 6.56 29.22
CA GLU A 860 0.79 7.53 29.87
C GLU A 860 2.12 7.63 29.12
N ASP A 861 2.81 6.52 28.87
CA ASP A 861 4.06 6.45 28.10
C ASP A 861 3.86 6.96 26.66
N ALA A 862 2.73 6.66 26.03
CA ALA A 862 2.38 7.18 24.71
C ALA A 862 2.09 8.68 24.75
N SER A 863 1.41 9.17 25.78
CA SER A 863 1.09 10.58 25.96
C SER A 863 2.34 11.40 26.26
N GLU A 864 3.25 10.90 27.10
CA GLU A 864 4.57 11.50 27.33
C GLU A 864 5.40 11.53 26.05
N TRP A 865 5.33 10.47 25.24
CA TRP A 865 5.98 10.42 23.94
C TRP A 865 5.38 11.43 22.93
N PHE A 866 4.06 11.62 22.91
CA PHE A 866 3.39 12.63 22.07
C PHE A 866 3.65 14.06 22.54
N LEU A 867 3.69 14.30 23.86
CA LEU A 867 4.10 15.57 24.47
C LEU A 867 5.54 15.93 24.11
N ALA A 868 6.46 14.96 24.13
CA ALA A 868 7.84 15.16 23.69
C ALA A 868 7.94 15.56 22.20
N GLN A 869 7.03 15.04 21.34
CA GLN A 869 6.97 15.41 19.93
C GLN A 869 6.36 16.80 19.69
N GLN A 870 5.30 17.17 20.42
CA GLN A 870 4.73 18.53 20.35
C GLN A 870 5.77 19.58 20.78
N VAL A 871 6.58 19.27 21.80
CA VAL A 871 7.67 20.14 22.26
C VAL A 871 8.83 20.22 21.26
N GLU A 872 9.11 19.17 20.48
CA GLU A 872 10.05 19.21 19.34
C GLU A 872 9.51 20.02 18.15
N GLU A 873 8.21 19.93 17.85
CA GLU A 873 7.55 20.74 16.82
C GLU A 873 7.50 22.22 17.21
N GLU A 874 7.19 22.55 18.46
CA GLU A 874 7.26 23.92 18.99
C GLU A 874 8.71 24.46 19.03
N ALA A 875 9.71 23.60 19.24
CA ALA A 875 11.12 23.96 19.15
C ALA A 875 11.55 24.23 17.69
N ALA A 876 11.06 23.45 16.72
CA ALA A 876 11.32 23.67 15.30
C ALA A 876 10.66 24.96 14.77
N VAL A 877 9.49 25.34 15.29
CA VAL A 877 8.81 26.60 14.95
C VAL A 877 9.50 27.83 15.57
N LYS A 878 10.09 27.70 16.77
CA LYS A 878 10.85 28.79 17.41
C LYS A 878 12.27 28.99 16.84
N ASP A 879 12.93 27.92 16.38
CA ASP A 879 14.26 28.02 15.74
C ASP A 879 14.24 28.71 14.36
N LEU A 880 13.06 28.80 13.73
CA LEU A 880 12.84 29.55 12.49
C LEU A 880 12.67 31.08 12.69
N LYS A 881 12.53 31.58 13.92
CA LYS A 881 12.36 33.03 14.19
C LYS A 881 13.55 33.73 14.85
N HIS A 882 14.60 33.04 15.28
CA HIS A 882 15.82 33.70 15.76
C HIS A 882 17.09 32.95 15.37
N SER A 883 17.47 33.06 14.09
CA SER A 883 18.83 32.76 13.64
C SER A 883 19.38 33.90 12.79
N GLN A 884 19.61 35.07 13.40
CA GLN A 884 20.66 35.97 12.95
C GLN A 884 21.99 35.49 13.53
N VAL A 885 22.72 34.73 12.73
CA VAL A 885 24.13 34.42 12.96
C VAL A 885 24.94 35.70 12.74
N SER A 886 25.34 36.38 13.81
CA SER A 886 26.27 37.50 13.72
C SER A 886 27.68 37.05 14.10
N LYS A 887 28.64 37.25 13.19
CA LYS A 887 30.07 37.00 13.36
C LYS A 887 30.67 37.76 14.55
N GLY A 888 31.37 37.08 15.46
CA GLY A 888 32.79 37.35 15.72
C GLY A 888 33.29 38.15 16.93
N SER A 889 32.48 38.88 17.72
CA SER A 889 32.98 39.66 18.87
C SER A 889 32.04 39.64 20.09
N TRP A 890 32.58 39.82 21.30
CA TRP A 890 31.78 39.98 22.52
C TRP A 890 30.89 41.22 22.41
N LYS A 891 29.59 41.07 22.72
CA LYS A 891 28.61 42.18 22.66
C LYS A 891 28.20 42.65 24.05
N PRO A 892 28.15 43.98 24.29
CA PRO A 892 27.68 44.54 25.55
C PRO A 892 26.18 44.29 25.78
N PRO A 893 25.74 44.18 27.05
CA PRO A 893 24.33 44.13 27.41
C PRO A 893 23.66 45.52 27.32
N GLU A 894 22.34 45.55 27.14
CA GLU A 894 21.53 46.77 27.25
C GLU A 894 21.44 47.24 28.72
N ARG A 895 21.41 48.55 28.98
CA ARG A 895 21.16 49.07 30.34
C ARG A 895 19.75 48.68 30.81
N PRO A 896 19.54 48.28 32.07
CA PRO A 896 20.48 48.28 33.21
C PRO A 896 21.23 46.94 33.41
N TRP A 897 21.24 46.03 32.43
CA TRP A 897 21.80 44.68 32.59
C TRP A 897 23.32 44.69 32.64
N LEU A 898 23.87 43.88 33.54
CA LEU A 898 25.28 43.47 33.52
C LEU A 898 25.39 42.10 32.88
N LYS A 899 26.51 41.82 32.21
CA LYS A 899 26.76 40.53 31.57
C LYS A 899 27.88 39.81 32.32
N CYS A 900 27.56 38.64 32.85
CA CYS A 900 28.47 37.78 33.58
C CYS A 900 28.87 36.60 32.68
N ASN A 901 30.09 36.64 32.17
CA ASN A 901 30.69 35.55 31.40
C ASN A 901 31.29 34.54 32.36
N LEU A 902 30.82 33.29 32.36
CA LEU A 902 31.38 32.21 33.18
C LEU A 902 31.97 31.09 32.33
N ALA A 903 33.02 30.46 32.84
CA ALA A 903 33.69 29.34 32.21
C ALA A 903 34.25 28.39 33.26
N SER A 904 34.30 27.10 32.92
CA SER A 904 35.00 26.11 33.72
C SER A 904 35.91 25.22 32.89
N THR A 905 36.95 24.69 33.52
CA THR A 905 37.88 23.69 33.00
C THR A 905 37.99 22.53 33.98
N TRP A 906 38.34 21.36 33.49
CA TRP A 906 38.49 20.17 34.32
C TRP A 906 39.77 19.44 33.95
N ASP A 907 40.60 19.16 34.96
CA ASP A 907 41.78 18.33 34.85
C ASP A 907 41.47 16.94 35.42
N LYS A 908 41.35 15.97 34.51
CA LYS A 908 41.06 14.57 34.84
C LYS A 908 42.17 13.91 35.65
N ALA A 909 43.44 14.28 35.44
CA ALA A 909 44.57 13.63 36.10
C ALA A 909 44.62 13.99 37.59
N ASN A 910 44.35 15.24 37.92
CA ASN A 910 44.41 15.75 39.29
C ASN A 910 43.04 15.84 39.98
N ARG A 911 41.94 15.53 39.28
CA ARG A 911 40.55 15.72 39.74
C ARG A 911 40.29 17.14 40.24
N VAL A 912 40.78 18.14 39.49
CA VAL A 912 40.66 19.57 39.82
C VAL A 912 39.80 20.28 38.77
N GLY A 913 38.81 21.04 39.23
CA GLY A 913 38.00 21.94 38.41
C GLY A 913 38.48 23.39 38.54
N GLY A 914 38.79 24.04 37.42
CA GLY A 914 39.03 25.48 37.36
C GLY A 914 37.75 26.23 37.01
N ALA A 915 37.39 27.27 37.74
CA ALA A 915 36.21 28.08 37.47
C ALA A 915 36.55 29.56 37.47
N ALA A 916 35.88 30.33 36.61
CA ALA A 916 36.01 31.77 36.56
C ALA A 916 34.73 32.44 36.07
N TRP A 917 34.50 33.65 36.55
CA TRP A 917 33.48 34.53 36.02
C TRP A 917 34.01 35.96 35.85
N VAL A 918 33.48 36.68 34.86
CA VAL A 918 33.84 38.06 34.53
C VAL A 918 32.57 38.87 34.32
N LEU A 919 32.37 39.91 35.14
CA LEU A 919 31.20 40.78 35.12
C LEU A 919 31.51 42.09 34.40
N ARG A 920 30.73 42.42 33.36
CA ARG A 920 30.93 43.62 32.55
C ARG A 920 29.65 44.45 32.41
N ASN A 921 29.83 45.76 32.24
CA ASN A 921 28.72 46.70 32.01
C ASN A 921 28.39 46.88 30.52
N SER A 922 27.42 47.76 30.23
CA SER A 922 26.96 48.09 28.87
C SER A 922 28.00 48.76 27.98
N PHE A 923 29.18 49.11 28.50
CA PHE A 923 30.29 49.69 27.74
C PHE A 923 31.43 48.69 27.49
N GLY A 924 31.28 47.44 27.97
CA GLY A 924 32.35 46.44 27.90
C GLY A 924 33.41 46.56 29.00
N VAL A 925 33.26 47.53 29.91
CA VAL A 925 34.17 47.68 31.06
C VAL A 925 33.99 46.51 32.01
N VAL A 926 35.09 45.82 32.33
CA VAL A 926 35.12 44.78 33.35
C VAL A 926 35.03 45.43 34.73
N LEU A 927 33.93 45.17 35.43
CA LEU A 927 33.72 45.66 36.78
C LEU A 927 34.45 44.78 37.78
N LEU A 928 34.22 43.48 37.68
CA LEU A 928 34.73 42.46 38.58
C LEU A 928 35.09 41.21 37.79
N HIS A 929 36.12 40.50 38.23
CA HIS A 929 36.37 39.14 37.82
C HIS A 929 36.76 38.29 39.02
N SER A 930 36.60 36.98 38.86
CA SER A 930 36.94 36.04 39.91
C SER A 930 37.44 34.73 39.34
N ARG A 931 38.26 34.05 40.15
CA ARG A 931 38.80 32.72 39.89
C ARG A 931 38.61 31.86 41.13
N LYS A 932 38.25 30.59 40.93
CA LYS A 932 38.14 29.58 41.99
C LYS A 932 38.63 28.22 41.51
N SER A 933 39.22 27.47 42.44
CA SER A 933 39.62 26.08 42.24
C SER A 933 38.69 25.17 43.04
N PHE A 934 38.25 24.08 42.43
CA PHE A 934 37.45 23.03 43.05
C PHE A 934 38.24 21.73 43.08
N ALA A 935 38.36 21.11 44.24
CA ALA A 935 39.02 19.82 44.41
C ALA A 935 38.01 18.67 44.33
N LEU A 936 38.50 17.46 44.04
CA LEU A 936 37.74 16.21 43.99
C LEU A 936 36.64 16.15 42.91
N VAL A 937 36.77 16.93 41.84
CA VAL A 937 35.79 16.98 40.76
C VAL A 937 35.95 15.78 39.82
N ASP A 938 34.90 14.97 39.67
CA ASP A 938 34.93 13.69 38.96
C ASP A 938 34.59 13.79 37.47
N SER A 939 33.97 14.89 37.05
CA SER A 939 33.60 15.09 35.65
C SER A 939 33.62 16.56 35.24
N LYS A 940 33.69 16.78 33.91
CA LYS A 940 33.54 18.13 33.34
C LYS A 940 32.18 18.75 33.66
N ASP A 941 31.11 17.95 33.66
CA ASP A 941 29.75 18.41 33.93
C ASP A 941 29.59 18.85 35.40
N GLU A 942 30.26 18.15 36.32
CA GLU A 942 30.33 18.56 37.73
C GLU A 942 31.12 19.86 37.91
N ALA A 943 32.24 20.03 37.19
CA ALA A 943 33.00 21.29 37.18
C ALA A 943 32.14 22.46 36.66
N ASP A 944 31.35 22.22 35.63
CA ASP A 944 30.42 23.21 35.09
C ASP A 944 29.32 23.54 36.12
N LEU A 945 28.67 22.53 36.71
CA LEU A 945 27.65 22.74 37.75
C LEU A 945 28.17 23.57 38.94
N GLN A 946 29.36 23.24 39.46
CA GLN A 946 29.97 23.97 40.56
C GLN A 946 30.31 25.42 40.18
N CYS A 947 30.78 25.64 38.95
CA CYS A 947 31.02 26.98 38.42
C CYS A 947 29.73 27.80 38.34
N TRP A 948 28.63 27.20 37.88
CA TRP A 948 27.31 27.83 37.81
C TRP A 948 26.82 28.28 39.20
N LEU A 949 26.76 27.36 40.15
CA LEU A 949 26.25 27.66 41.50
C LEU A 949 27.07 28.74 42.17
N TRP A 950 28.40 28.61 42.11
CA TRP A 950 29.30 29.60 42.69
C TRP A 950 29.16 30.98 42.03
N THR A 951 28.96 31.04 40.72
CA THR A 951 28.76 32.31 40.01
C THR A 951 27.45 32.98 40.46
N ILE A 952 26.37 32.22 40.58
CA ILE A 952 25.07 32.72 41.05
C ILE A 952 25.18 33.23 42.49
N GLU A 953 25.76 32.44 43.39
CA GLU A 953 26.04 32.83 44.78
C GLU A 953 26.88 34.12 44.86
N SER A 954 27.88 34.26 43.98
CA SER A 954 28.72 35.45 43.89
C SER A 954 27.91 36.67 43.47
N MET A 955 27.03 36.56 42.48
CA MET A 955 26.16 37.67 42.05
C MET A 955 25.17 38.09 43.14
N CYS A 956 24.60 37.12 43.86
CA CYS A 956 23.74 37.38 45.02
C CYS A 956 24.50 38.13 46.12
N SER A 957 25.70 37.65 46.48
CA SER A 957 26.55 38.25 47.51
C SER A 957 26.97 39.68 47.16
N LEU A 958 27.21 39.94 45.87
CA LEU A 958 27.57 41.26 45.33
C LEU A 958 26.34 42.19 45.12
N LYS A 959 25.14 41.74 45.49
CA LYS A 959 23.87 42.47 45.33
C LYS A 959 23.59 42.92 43.89
N ILE A 960 24.03 42.15 42.90
CA ILE A 960 23.77 42.43 41.49
C ILE A 960 22.32 42.05 41.14
N ARG A 961 21.52 43.05 40.77
CA ARG A 961 20.07 42.89 40.56
C ARG A 961 19.66 42.49 39.13
N TYR A 962 20.44 42.88 38.11
CA TYR A 962 20.14 42.64 36.70
C TYR A 962 21.35 41.99 36.02
N VAL A 963 21.31 40.66 35.81
CA VAL A 963 22.46 39.92 35.27
C VAL A 963 22.09 38.98 34.14
N ILE A 964 22.92 38.99 33.09
CA ILE A 964 22.87 38.02 31.99
C ILE A 964 24.01 37.03 32.22
N PHE A 965 23.67 35.79 32.54
CA PHE A 965 24.64 34.69 32.63
C PHE A 965 24.94 34.16 31.23
N ALA A 966 26.18 34.36 30.81
CA ALA A 966 26.67 34.07 29.47
C ALA A 966 27.64 32.87 29.50
N VAL A 967 27.27 31.79 28.81
CA VAL A 967 27.94 30.48 28.92
C VAL A 967 28.26 29.82 27.59
N GLU A 968 29.32 29.00 27.59
CA GLU A 968 29.71 28.19 26.43
C GLU A 968 28.98 26.82 26.39
N ALA A 969 28.73 26.21 27.55
CA ALA A 969 28.15 24.86 27.66
C ALA A 969 26.65 24.83 27.31
N ASN A 970 26.31 24.16 26.21
CA ASN A 970 24.97 24.16 25.62
C ASN A 970 23.98 23.26 26.38
N ASP A 971 24.46 22.18 27.01
CA ASP A 971 23.59 21.10 27.49
C ASP A 971 22.98 21.42 28.86
N LEU A 972 23.76 21.92 29.82
CA LEU A 972 23.25 22.42 31.10
C LEU A 972 22.36 23.67 30.94
N LEU A 973 22.68 24.58 30.00
CA LEU A 973 21.83 25.74 29.71
C LEU A 973 20.45 25.31 29.18
N LYS A 974 20.42 24.30 28.30
CA LYS A 974 19.16 23.72 27.80
C LYS A 974 18.39 22.99 28.90
N ALA A 975 19.09 22.27 29.79
CA ALA A 975 18.47 21.60 30.92
C ALA A 975 17.82 22.58 31.91
N VAL A 976 18.47 23.72 32.21
CA VAL A 976 17.90 24.77 33.09
C VAL A 976 16.76 25.51 32.41
N SER A 977 16.86 25.76 31.10
CA SER A 977 15.81 26.47 30.35
C SER A 977 14.58 25.58 30.06
N ARG A 978 14.74 24.25 30.03
CA ARG A 978 13.68 23.27 29.73
C ARG A 978 13.87 21.99 30.57
N PRO A 979 13.59 22.03 31.89
CA PRO A 979 13.87 20.91 32.80
C PRO A 979 13.16 19.60 32.43
N ALA A 980 11.92 19.70 31.93
CA ALA A 980 11.11 18.54 31.55
C ALA A 980 11.67 17.76 30.35
N ALA A 981 12.44 18.40 29.47
CA ALA A 981 13.00 17.77 28.27
C ALA A 981 14.36 17.08 28.51
N TRP A 982 14.94 17.21 29.71
CA TRP A 982 16.28 16.74 30.04
C TRP A 982 16.31 16.00 31.39
N SER A 983 15.59 14.87 31.46
CA SER A 983 15.43 14.08 32.70
C SER A 983 16.74 13.62 33.33
N SER A 984 17.79 13.37 32.52
CA SER A 984 19.13 12.99 33.01
C SER A 984 19.86 14.10 33.77
N PHE A 985 19.45 15.36 33.60
CA PHE A 985 20.02 16.54 34.28
C PHE A 985 19.02 17.18 35.27
N LYS A 986 17.92 16.48 35.60
CA LYS A 986 16.83 17.00 36.43
C LYS A 986 17.30 17.50 37.80
N LEU A 987 18.17 16.73 38.46
CA LEU A 987 18.72 17.12 39.76
C LEU A 987 19.57 18.40 39.65
N GLN A 988 20.42 18.49 38.63
CA GLN A 988 21.30 19.62 38.39
C GLN A 988 20.52 20.88 38.01
N SER A 989 19.46 20.74 37.20
CA SER A 989 18.60 21.86 36.81
C SER A 989 17.79 22.38 38.00
N GLU A 990 17.22 21.50 38.84
CA GLU A 990 16.51 21.91 40.07
C GLU A 990 17.41 22.69 41.03
N VAL A 991 18.66 22.23 41.22
CA VAL A 991 19.64 22.91 42.09
C VAL A 991 20.03 24.30 41.54
N ILE A 992 20.27 24.42 40.23
CA ILE A 992 20.57 25.71 39.60
C ILE A 992 19.34 26.64 39.64
N SER A 993 18.14 26.14 39.35
CA SER A 993 16.90 26.92 39.39
C SER A 993 16.65 27.51 40.78
N LYS A 994 16.82 26.69 41.83
CA LYS A 994 16.68 27.15 43.21
C LYS A 994 17.71 28.22 43.58
N ALA A 995 18.94 28.13 43.08
CA ALA A 995 19.95 29.16 43.27
C ALA A 995 19.58 30.47 42.52
N LEU A 996 19.04 30.35 41.31
CA LEU A 996 18.63 31.49 40.48
C LEU A 996 17.43 32.26 41.04
N ASP A 997 16.54 31.62 41.81
CA ASP A 997 15.44 32.29 42.54
C ASP A 997 15.94 33.38 43.50
N SER A 998 17.22 33.32 43.88
CA SER A 998 17.88 34.31 44.76
C SER A 998 18.33 35.58 44.03
N VAL A 999 18.25 35.62 42.69
CA VAL A 999 18.65 36.75 41.84
C VAL A 999 17.39 37.47 41.33
N LEU A 1000 17.28 38.78 41.58
CA LEU A 1000 16.05 39.56 41.29
C LEU A 1000 15.59 39.43 39.82
N LEU A 1001 16.47 39.70 38.86
CA LEU A 1001 16.20 39.56 37.43
C LEU A 1001 17.42 39.00 36.72
N TRP A 1002 17.26 37.83 36.09
CA TRP A 1002 18.32 37.14 35.36
C TRP A 1002 17.90 36.71 33.96
N LYS A 1003 18.87 36.58 33.06
CA LYS A 1003 18.72 35.98 31.73
C LYS A 1003 19.85 34.99 31.47
N LEU A 1004 19.55 33.90 30.76
CA LEU A 1004 20.56 32.95 30.28
C LEU A 1004 20.84 33.23 28.81
N ARG A 1005 22.13 33.25 28.43
CA ARG A 1005 22.55 33.44 27.04
C ARG A 1005 23.67 32.46 26.70
N LYS A 1006 23.50 31.75 25.58
CA LYS A 1006 24.60 31.00 24.97
C LYS A 1006 25.57 31.97 24.33
N GLU A 1007 26.86 31.81 24.63
CA GLU A 1007 27.95 32.57 24.02
C GLU A 1007 28.93 31.65 23.29
N ASP A 1008 29.47 32.17 22.19
CA ASP A 1008 30.51 31.48 21.45
C ASP A 1008 31.84 31.51 22.21
N ARG A 1009 32.65 30.48 22.01
CA ARG A 1009 33.97 30.32 22.66
C ARG A 1009 34.90 31.52 22.49
N LYS A 1010 34.81 32.24 21.37
CA LYS A 1010 35.57 33.48 21.14
C LYS A 1010 35.10 34.64 22.03
N ALA A 1011 33.79 34.84 22.18
CA ALA A 1011 33.22 35.88 23.02
C ALA A 1011 33.37 35.57 24.53
N ASN A 1012 33.50 34.29 24.90
CA ASN A 1012 33.71 33.87 26.29
C ASN A 1012 35.20 33.68 26.67
N ARG A 1013 36.13 34.08 25.78
CA ARG A 1013 37.57 33.78 25.89
C ARG A 1013 38.20 34.27 27.19
N GLY A 1014 37.82 35.46 27.67
CA GLY A 1014 38.38 36.03 28.90
C GLY A 1014 38.12 35.16 30.15
N ALA A 1015 36.87 34.72 30.35
CA ALA A 1015 36.52 33.83 31.45
C ALA A 1015 37.21 32.46 31.31
N LEU A 1016 37.28 31.93 30.08
CA LEU A 1016 37.94 30.64 29.81
C LEU A 1016 39.44 30.66 30.12
N LEU A 1017 40.16 31.75 29.77
CA LEU A 1017 41.58 31.87 30.06
C LEU A 1017 41.84 31.95 31.57
N ILE A 1018 40.99 32.66 32.32
CA ILE A 1018 41.10 32.74 33.78
C ILE A 1018 40.86 31.35 34.41
N ALA A 1019 39.84 30.61 33.97
CA ALA A 1019 39.58 29.25 34.44
C ALA A 1019 40.75 28.30 34.10
N LYS A 1020 41.31 28.40 32.88
CA LYS A 1020 42.48 27.63 32.45
C LYS A 1020 43.72 27.89 33.30
N SER A 1021 43.92 29.10 33.81
CA SER A 1021 45.06 29.40 34.69
C SER A 1021 45.07 28.55 35.97
N VAL A 1022 43.91 28.03 36.40
CA VAL A 1022 43.81 27.09 37.54
C VAL A 1022 44.34 25.72 37.16
N THR A 1023 43.93 25.19 36.00
CA THR A 1023 44.24 23.82 35.57
C THR A 1023 45.57 23.68 34.82
N LEU A 1024 46.08 24.75 34.21
CA LEU A 1024 47.31 24.73 33.39
C LEU A 1024 48.51 25.41 34.03
N GLU A 1025 48.28 26.42 34.88
CA GLU A 1025 49.35 27.22 35.50
C GLU A 1025 49.37 27.09 37.03
N ASP A 1026 48.65 26.11 37.57
CA ASP A 1026 48.55 25.77 38.99
C ASP A 1026 48.14 26.95 39.91
N ARG A 1027 47.45 27.96 39.36
CA ARG A 1027 47.04 29.14 40.14
C ARG A 1027 45.76 28.86 40.94
N ARG A 1028 45.90 28.09 42.02
CA ARG A 1028 44.76 27.58 42.83
C ARG A 1028 44.15 28.58 43.82
N GLN A 1029 44.81 29.70 44.08
CA GLN A 1029 44.29 30.73 45.00
C GLN A 1029 43.03 31.38 44.41
N SER A 1030 41.95 31.34 45.20
CA SER A 1030 40.66 31.93 44.85
C SER A 1030 40.62 33.41 45.24
N TYR A 1031 40.04 34.26 44.39
CA TYR A 1031 39.96 35.69 44.65
C TYR A 1031 38.80 36.34 43.87
N VAL A 1032 38.37 37.52 44.32
CA VAL A 1032 37.52 38.45 43.55
C VAL A 1032 38.28 39.77 43.46
N ALA A 1033 38.43 40.33 42.27
CA ALA A 1033 39.16 41.58 42.06
C ALA A 1033 38.42 42.52 41.10
N SER A 1034 38.58 43.82 41.32
CA SER A 1034 38.09 44.87 40.42
C SER A 1034 38.91 44.96 39.14
N GLY A 1035 38.24 45.24 38.02
CA GLY A 1035 38.88 45.28 36.70
C GLY A 1035 39.17 43.88 36.14
N TYR A 1036 40.14 43.76 35.24
CA TYR A 1036 40.59 42.50 34.63
C TYR A 1036 42.01 42.12 35.09
N PRO A 1037 42.44 40.85 34.97
CA PRO A 1037 43.83 40.49 35.23
C PRO A 1037 44.78 41.21 34.26
N PHE A 1038 45.88 41.80 34.76
CA PHE A 1038 46.81 42.58 33.93
C PHE A 1038 47.36 41.82 32.71
N TRP A 1039 47.56 40.51 32.84
CA TRP A 1039 48.02 39.62 31.76
C TRP A 1039 46.95 39.37 30.66
N LEU A 1040 45.72 39.86 30.85
CA LEU A 1040 44.65 39.87 29.85
C LEU A 1040 44.27 41.29 29.40
N LYS A 1041 45.12 42.29 29.67
CA LYS A 1041 44.84 43.69 29.36
C LYS A 1041 44.42 43.89 27.91
N ASP A 1042 45.23 43.43 26.97
CA ASP A 1042 45.00 43.62 25.53
C ASP A 1042 43.64 43.06 25.10
N LEU A 1043 43.28 41.87 25.58
CA LEU A 1043 42.00 41.22 25.29
C LEU A 1043 40.80 42.06 25.76
N PHE A 1044 40.82 42.55 27.00
CA PHE A 1044 39.68 43.30 27.54
C PHE A 1044 39.65 44.75 27.06
N THR A 1045 40.78 45.34 26.68
CA THR A 1045 40.81 46.67 26.06
C THR A 1045 40.34 46.66 24.60
N GLU A 1046 40.64 45.61 23.83
CA GLU A 1046 40.12 45.41 22.47
C GLU A 1046 38.59 45.21 22.45
N GLU A 1047 38.03 44.67 23.52
CA GLU A 1047 36.59 44.38 23.67
C GLU A 1047 35.78 45.55 24.29
N MET A 1048 36.43 46.69 24.59
CA MET A 1048 35.72 47.90 25.04
C MET A 1048 35.04 48.60 23.86
N CYS A 1049 33.79 49.03 24.04
CA CYS A 1049 33.16 49.91 23.06
C CYS A 1049 33.85 51.28 23.13
N VAL A 1050 34.53 51.68 22.05
CA VAL A 1050 34.98 53.08 21.87
C VAL A 1050 33.72 53.95 21.90
N ALA A 1051 33.70 54.95 22.79
CA ALA A 1051 32.60 55.89 22.89
C ALA A 1051 32.50 56.78 21.64
#